data_AF-M0DB09-F1
#
_entry.id   AF-M0DB09-F1
#
_cell.length_a   1.000
_cell.length_b   1.000
_cell.length_c   1.000
_cell.angle_alpha   90.00
_cell.angle_beta   90.00
_cell.angle_gamma   90.00
#
_symmetry.space_group_name_H-M   'P 1'
#
loop_
_entity.id
_entity.type
_entity.pdbx_description
1 polymer ?
#
loop_
_entity_poly.entity_id
_entity_poly.type
_entity_poly.pdbx_seq_one_letter_code
_entity_poly.pdbx_strand_id
1 'polypeptide(L)'
;MCGSKNSLMNISYQHATPQAGNESVLIRIEEDHTDRTACLLVDAGGGIDLDATLSDDEYLAAVLLTHAHLDHYQGLDDAHRDGAPILTSPGTAAILEDVFTEGARRYDFSNAEELLKRVEPISEWHEVLGDTVAVRPVPTGHTPGACGLLVDVSDGDDRVRILATGDFTTRDAAAYPGLDQEAYSSVDILFLTAATNDGFETDLTDALGTIVERANAGSKTLCTASGLTGVHLATLLATVSDELEIHLPVVLAGQVAKLYDALEYQYEAITTVPTFESTAECLEHGAVTIAGPEIPVDGSSGRLFESIRDDANASLVQIQGGDTEAKTNGEFAGTVSSYPFSNHPPEEALDELVASVSPTHVVVGHQRGRALEQYKDKWDSFSWATGSSMTEMLYEDGYYLAPPWVGKYTERRVRNRVGQVDTDRADDGVLAVVESIPELERREECSLEREGVDVAALKGRLYIDVSAAAGTEETADTSDRQSVAEASNGTLYRTSGPTLPDPPATAELYEDASDSNSPLVETVGVRSGGSGPSRGTTRSDAPASNGTVDPESVVSDPGDVATETTEYSRADSDTDVRKETPEEDATVSDTDVTQETTDEDATESDIDATAVALTVEVDPAVRQLAVQHAEREKVSLATFARQAVDAYLIEVLRGEAPWEDVESVERSFTYEADSAFAKLLSTAAAESGHESTDSYVFDQLRASIGLGDERAVAVTGADALVEQVEALVTNSRSPHESAADVVQAALGRVVLP
;
A
#
# COMPACT_ATOMS: atom_id res chain seq x y z
N MET A 1 -30.18 37.59 -29.20
CA MET A 1 -29.05 36.73 -28.87
C MET A 1 -28.85 36.87 -27.38
N CYS A 2 -29.54 36.03 -26.59
CA CYS A 2 -29.22 35.87 -25.18
C CYS A 2 -27.85 35.22 -25.14
N GLY A 3 -26.87 35.81 -24.44
CA GLY A 3 -25.61 35.14 -24.18
C GLY A 3 -25.91 33.85 -23.43
N SER A 4 -25.43 32.73 -23.95
CA SER A 4 -25.26 31.53 -23.14
C SER A 4 -24.47 31.97 -21.91
N LYS A 5 -25.02 31.78 -20.71
CA LYS A 5 -24.15 31.75 -19.53
C LYS A 5 -23.25 30.54 -19.78
N ASN A 6 -21.94 30.74 -19.84
CA ASN A 6 -21.03 29.61 -19.69
C ASN A 6 -21.43 28.95 -18.38
N SER A 7 -21.71 27.66 -18.42
CA SER A 7 -21.86 26.90 -17.20
C SER A 7 -20.52 26.89 -16.49
N LEU A 8 -20.52 27.08 -15.17
CA LEU A 8 -19.31 27.08 -14.36
C LEU A 8 -19.34 25.79 -13.54
N MET A 9 -18.43 24.89 -13.87
CA MET A 9 -18.22 23.63 -13.17
C MET A 9 -16.92 23.71 -12.40
N ASN A 10 -16.95 23.37 -11.11
CA ASN A 10 -15.74 23.23 -10.30
C ASN A 10 -15.54 21.78 -9.88
N ILE A 11 -14.30 21.30 -9.98
CA ILE A 11 -13.90 19.98 -9.51
C ILE A 11 -12.76 20.16 -8.51
N SER A 12 -13.00 19.70 -7.28
CA SER A 12 -11.99 19.63 -6.23
C SER A 12 -11.91 18.24 -5.63
N TYR A 13 -10.83 17.97 -4.90
CA TYR A 13 -10.67 16.71 -4.19
C TYR A 13 -10.11 16.91 -2.79
N GLN A 14 -10.26 15.89 -1.95
CA GLN A 14 -9.66 15.81 -0.63
C GLN A 14 -9.30 14.36 -0.33
N HIS A 15 -8.11 14.10 0.20
CA HIS A 15 -7.81 12.78 0.77
C HIS A 15 -8.64 12.59 2.04
N ALA A 16 -9.48 11.55 2.05
CA ALA A 16 -10.37 11.24 3.17
C ALA A 16 -9.63 10.47 4.28
N THR A 17 -8.52 9.81 3.94
CA THR A 17 -7.69 9.05 4.87
C THR A 17 -6.20 9.45 4.77
N PRO A 18 -5.84 10.72 5.06
CA PRO A 18 -4.46 11.18 4.88
C PRO A 18 -3.45 10.54 5.83
N GLN A 19 -3.91 10.11 6.99
CA GLN A 19 -3.13 9.28 7.94
C GLN A 19 -3.25 7.78 7.64
N ALA A 20 -4.19 7.43 6.75
CA ALA A 20 -4.52 6.14 6.14
C ALA A 20 -3.64 5.69 4.97
N GLY A 21 -2.85 6.57 4.36
CA GLY A 21 -2.12 6.24 3.12
C GLY A 21 -2.72 6.88 1.91
N ASN A 22 -3.73 7.75 2.09
CA ASN A 22 -4.44 8.41 1.00
C ASN A 22 -5.19 7.42 0.10
N GLU A 23 -5.59 6.28 0.65
CA GLU A 23 -6.32 5.21 -0.05
C GLU A 23 -7.73 5.63 -0.45
N SER A 24 -8.32 6.60 0.28
CA SER A 24 -9.67 7.10 0.02
C SER A 24 -9.66 8.56 -0.37
N VAL A 25 -10.44 8.89 -1.40
CA VAL A 25 -10.50 10.23 -1.98
C VAL A 25 -11.94 10.68 -2.13
N LEU A 26 -12.24 11.87 -1.65
CA LEU A 26 -13.52 12.53 -1.86
C LEU A 26 -13.39 13.54 -3.01
N ILE A 27 -14.12 13.30 -4.11
CA ILE A 27 -14.21 14.19 -5.27
C ILE A 27 -15.48 15.03 -5.15
N ARG A 28 -15.37 16.33 -5.30
CA ARG A 28 -16.49 17.28 -5.25
C ARG A 28 -16.74 17.86 -6.63
N ILE A 29 -18.01 17.85 -7.03
CA ILE A 29 -18.49 18.37 -8.29
C ILE A 29 -19.51 19.44 -7.97
N GLU A 30 -19.12 20.69 -8.11
CA GLU A 30 -19.97 21.86 -7.88
C GLU A 30 -20.51 22.36 -9.22
N GLU A 31 -21.84 22.41 -9.32
CA GLU A 31 -22.54 22.98 -10.46
C GLU A 31 -23.22 24.28 -10.04
N ASP A 32 -22.97 25.34 -10.81
CA ASP A 32 -23.49 26.71 -10.62
C ASP A 32 -25.02 26.84 -10.41
N HIS A 33 -25.76 25.81 -10.83
CA HIS A 33 -27.23 25.79 -10.86
C HIS A 33 -27.86 24.87 -9.81
N THR A 34 -27.05 24.27 -8.93
CA THR A 34 -27.50 23.39 -7.84
C THR A 34 -27.28 24.05 -6.48
N ASP A 35 -28.20 23.79 -5.54
CA ASP A 35 -28.11 24.32 -4.17
C ASP A 35 -27.21 23.44 -3.26
N ARG A 36 -26.68 22.33 -3.78
CA ARG A 36 -25.86 21.36 -3.05
C ARG A 36 -24.78 20.76 -3.93
N THR A 37 -23.57 20.64 -3.39
CA THR A 37 -22.42 20.04 -4.06
C THR A 37 -22.48 18.52 -3.96
N ALA A 38 -22.36 17.84 -5.09
CA ALA A 38 -22.35 16.39 -5.13
C ALA A 38 -20.94 15.85 -4.89
N CYS A 39 -20.82 14.81 -4.07
CA CYS A 39 -19.55 14.19 -3.76
C CYS A 39 -19.51 12.71 -4.17
N LEU A 40 -18.40 12.29 -4.78
CA LEU A 40 -18.08 10.89 -5.03
C LEU A 40 -16.96 10.48 -4.08
N LEU A 41 -17.17 9.41 -3.32
CA LEU A 41 -16.11 8.81 -2.51
C LEU A 41 -15.50 7.65 -3.29
N VAL A 42 -14.21 7.73 -3.63
CA VAL A 42 -13.44 6.61 -4.17
C VAL A 42 -12.82 5.86 -3.00
N ASP A 43 -13.24 4.60 -2.83
CA ASP A 43 -12.89 3.70 -1.73
C ASP A 43 -13.18 4.27 -0.32
N ALA A 44 -13.24 3.38 0.67
CA ALA A 44 -13.51 3.73 2.06
C ALA A 44 -12.65 2.90 3.00
N GLY A 45 -11.36 3.23 3.05
CA GLY A 45 -10.39 2.64 3.95
C GLY A 45 -10.58 3.01 5.41
N GLY A 46 -9.72 2.47 6.27
CA GLY A 46 -9.78 2.69 7.71
C GLY A 46 -9.59 4.17 8.11
N GLY A 47 -10.38 4.63 9.08
CA GLY A 47 -10.21 5.97 9.69
C GLY A 47 -10.85 7.13 8.94
N ILE A 48 -11.77 6.85 8.02
CA ILE A 48 -12.58 7.87 7.35
C ILE A 48 -13.59 8.53 8.30
N ASP A 49 -13.68 9.85 8.27
CA ASP A 49 -14.68 10.63 9.01
C ASP A 49 -15.35 11.62 8.06
N LEU A 50 -16.41 11.15 7.38
CA LEU A 50 -17.15 12.00 6.45
C LEU A 50 -18.01 13.05 7.16
N ASP A 51 -18.29 12.93 8.47
CA ASP A 51 -19.01 13.97 9.23
C ASP A 51 -18.13 15.21 9.44
N ALA A 52 -16.82 15.00 9.58
CA ALA A 52 -15.85 16.08 9.63
C ALA A 52 -15.45 16.60 8.23
N THR A 53 -15.59 15.77 7.20
CA THR A 53 -15.10 16.04 5.84
C THR A 53 -16.14 16.75 4.97
N LEU A 54 -17.42 16.34 5.06
CA LEU A 54 -18.49 16.95 4.26
C LEU A 54 -19.03 18.22 4.92
N SER A 55 -19.22 19.26 4.11
CA SER A 55 -19.89 20.50 4.52
C SER A 55 -21.42 20.33 4.54
N ASP A 56 -22.14 21.24 5.21
CA ASP A 56 -23.62 21.19 5.34
C ASP A 56 -24.36 21.23 3.98
N ASP A 57 -23.75 21.81 2.96
CA ASP A 57 -24.24 21.92 1.58
C ASP A 57 -23.77 20.78 0.67
N GLU A 58 -22.98 19.85 1.18
CA GLU A 58 -22.47 18.68 0.44
C GLU A 58 -23.35 17.44 0.68
N TYR A 59 -23.32 16.47 -0.24
CA TYR A 59 -23.91 15.15 -0.04
C TYR A 59 -23.15 14.06 -0.79
N LEU A 60 -23.21 12.84 -0.27
CA LEU A 60 -22.60 11.70 -0.92
C LEU A 60 -23.53 11.19 -2.04
N ALA A 61 -23.11 11.35 -3.28
CA ALA A 61 -23.86 10.91 -4.46
C ALA A 61 -23.62 9.43 -4.79
N ALA A 62 -22.38 8.94 -4.63
CA ALA A 62 -22.03 7.54 -4.77
C ALA A 62 -20.73 7.22 -4.01
N VAL A 63 -20.57 5.95 -3.63
CA VAL A 63 -19.27 5.37 -3.28
C VAL A 63 -18.80 4.54 -4.46
N LEU A 64 -17.57 4.73 -4.90
CA LEU A 64 -16.93 4.01 -5.98
C LEU A 64 -15.89 3.06 -5.38
N LEU A 65 -16.24 1.78 -5.27
CA LEU A 65 -15.39 0.77 -4.65
C LEU A 65 -14.57 0.05 -5.72
N THR A 66 -13.25 0.20 -5.69
CA THR A 66 -12.33 -0.34 -6.68
C THR A 66 -12.19 -1.86 -6.55
N HIS A 67 -11.96 -2.34 -5.32
CA HIS A 67 -11.80 -3.76 -5.02
C HIS A 67 -11.99 -4.10 -3.54
N ALA A 68 -11.88 -5.38 -3.19
CA ALA A 68 -12.26 -5.92 -1.88
C ALA A 68 -11.07 -6.25 -0.96
N HIS A 69 -10.01 -5.44 -0.99
CA HIS A 69 -9.00 -5.44 0.07
C HIS A 69 -9.43 -4.56 1.24
N LEU A 70 -8.98 -4.91 2.45
CA LEU A 70 -9.49 -4.34 3.70
C LEU A 70 -9.28 -2.82 3.76
N ASP A 71 -8.11 -2.36 3.35
CA ASP A 71 -7.70 -0.96 3.19
C ASP A 71 -8.57 -0.15 2.22
N HIS A 72 -9.43 -0.79 1.41
CA HIS A 72 -10.34 -0.11 0.49
C HIS A 72 -11.81 -0.11 0.94
N TYR A 73 -12.22 -0.94 1.92
CA TYR A 73 -13.61 -1.00 2.39
C TYR A 73 -13.81 -0.92 3.91
N GLN A 74 -12.74 -0.98 4.71
CA GLN A 74 -12.86 -1.12 6.16
C GLN A 74 -13.71 -0.03 6.82
N GLY A 75 -13.63 1.22 6.34
CA GLY A 75 -14.39 2.36 6.85
C GLY A 75 -15.72 2.59 6.14
N LEU A 76 -16.18 1.66 5.30
CA LEU A 76 -17.38 1.85 4.49
C LEU A 76 -18.66 1.97 5.34
N ASP A 77 -18.74 1.32 6.50
CA ASP A 77 -19.90 1.42 7.40
C ASP A 77 -20.00 2.76 8.13
N ASP A 78 -18.87 3.41 8.40
CA ASP A 78 -18.79 4.78 8.94
C ASP A 78 -18.99 5.84 7.85
N ALA A 79 -18.50 5.59 6.64
CA ALA A 79 -18.61 6.53 5.53
C ALA A 79 -20.02 6.57 4.92
N HIS A 80 -20.70 5.42 4.81
CA HIS A 80 -21.95 5.30 4.07
C HIS A 80 -23.07 6.18 4.64
N ARG A 81 -23.67 7.00 3.78
CA ARG A 81 -24.70 7.97 4.13
C ARG A 81 -25.56 8.31 2.91
N ASP A 82 -26.58 9.13 3.12
CA ASP A 82 -27.49 9.67 2.10
C ASP A 82 -28.22 8.62 1.24
N GLY A 83 -28.08 7.33 1.58
CA GLY A 83 -28.56 6.24 0.75
C GLY A 83 -27.77 6.07 -0.55
N ALA A 84 -26.55 6.61 -0.63
CA ALA A 84 -25.69 6.54 -1.80
C ALA A 84 -25.49 5.08 -2.28
N PRO A 85 -25.56 4.80 -3.59
CA PRO A 85 -25.18 3.50 -4.11
C PRO A 85 -23.66 3.28 -3.96
N ILE A 86 -23.27 2.01 -3.81
CA ILE A 86 -21.88 1.55 -3.83
C ILE A 86 -21.65 0.89 -5.19
N LEU A 87 -21.03 1.63 -6.09
CA LEU A 87 -20.77 1.22 -7.46
C LEU A 87 -19.44 0.47 -7.52
N THR A 88 -19.44 -0.72 -8.13
CA THR A 88 -18.24 -1.54 -8.30
C THR A 88 -18.38 -2.49 -9.49
N SER A 89 -17.32 -3.22 -9.82
CA SER A 89 -17.36 -4.25 -10.87
C SER A 89 -18.28 -5.43 -10.47
N PRO A 90 -18.78 -6.22 -11.44
CA PRO A 90 -19.52 -7.43 -11.12
C PRO A 90 -18.67 -8.45 -10.34
N GLY A 91 -17.36 -8.52 -10.62
CA GLY A 91 -16.43 -9.44 -9.95
C GLY A 91 -16.26 -9.10 -8.47
N THR A 92 -15.99 -7.82 -8.16
CA THR A 92 -15.91 -7.35 -6.77
C THR A 92 -17.25 -7.52 -6.06
N ALA A 93 -18.38 -7.13 -6.69
CA ALA A 93 -19.69 -7.28 -6.08
C ALA A 93 -20.03 -8.74 -5.71
N ALA A 94 -19.64 -9.71 -6.55
CA ALA A 94 -19.91 -11.13 -6.33
C ALA A 94 -19.30 -11.67 -5.02
N ILE A 95 -18.20 -11.09 -4.55
CA ILE A 95 -17.49 -11.54 -3.36
C ILE A 95 -17.80 -10.73 -2.09
N LEU A 96 -18.48 -9.58 -2.19
CA LEU A 96 -18.66 -8.67 -1.05
C LEU A 96 -19.45 -9.29 0.11
N GLU A 97 -20.39 -10.21 -0.15
CA GLU A 97 -21.13 -10.89 0.92
C GLU A 97 -20.19 -11.69 1.84
N ASP A 98 -19.29 -12.49 1.26
CA ASP A 98 -18.32 -13.28 2.01
C ASP A 98 -17.22 -12.40 2.61
N VAL A 99 -16.80 -11.35 1.91
CA VAL A 99 -15.79 -10.39 2.40
C VAL A 99 -16.33 -9.63 3.61
N PHE A 100 -17.52 -9.04 3.53
CA PHE A 100 -18.12 -8.29 4.65
C PHE A 100 -18.50 -9.19 5.82
N THR A 101 -18.91 -10.43 5.56
CA THR A 101 -19.14 -11.42 6.62
C THR A 101 -17.86 -11.67 7.43
N GLU A 102 -16.71 -11.74 6.75
CA GLU A 102 -15.43 -11.90 7.41
C GLU A 102 -14.94 -10.60 8.06
N GLY A 103 -15.18 -9.47 7.39
CA GLY A 103 -15.07 -8.11 7.92
C GLY A 103 -15.72 -7.96 9.29
N ALA A 104 -16.99 -8.33 9.38
CA ALA A 104 -17.79 -8.23 10.61
C ALA A 104 -17.26 -9.12 11.74
N ARG A 105 -16.60 -10.22 11.41
CA ARG A 105 -16.03 -11.14 12.42
C ARG A 105 -14.70 -10.67 12.97
N ARG A 106 -13.90 -9.97 12.17
CA ARG A 106 -12.48 -9.70 12.47
C ARG A 106 -12.11 -8.24 12.59
N TYR A 107 -12.85 -7.33 11.95
CA TYR A 107 -12.43 -5.93 11.74
C TYR A 107 -13.51 -4.90 12.13
N ASP A 108 -14.43 -5.28 13.03
CA ASP A 108 -15.50 -4.42 13.58
C ASP A 108 -16.46 -3.82 12.54
N PHE A 109 -16.57 -4.45 11.37
CA PHE A 109 -17.45 -4.00 10.28
C PHE A 109 -18.92 -4.31 10.61
N SER A 110 -19.67 -3.29 10.98
CA SER A 110 -20.92 -3.46 11.74
C SER A 110 -22.20 -3.51 10.89
N ASN A 111 -22.19 -2.87 9.71
CA ASN A 111 -23.40 -2.64 8.89
C ASN A 111 -23.47 -3.47 7.59
N ALA A 112 -22.80 -4.63 7.54
CA ALA A 112 -22.66 -5.47 6.35
C ALA A 112 -23.97 -5.70 5.55
N GLU A 113 -25.05 -6.13 6.22
CA GLU A 113 -26.31 -6.45 5.54
C GLU A 113 -26.99 -5.23 4.89
N GLU A 114 -26.89 -4.05 5.49
CA GLU A 114 -27.47 -2.82 4.93
C GLU A 114 -26.62 -2.27 3.79
N LEU A 115 -25.29 -2.36 3.90
CA LEU A 115 -24.38 -1.95 2.83
C LEU A 115 -24.51 -2.83 1.60
N LEU A 116 -24.66 -4.16 1.76
CA LEU A 116 -24.88 -5.07 0.63
C LEU A 116 -26.12 -4.72 -0.19
N LYS A 117 -27.17 -4.16 0.43
CA LYS A 117 -28.37 -3.69 -0.28
C LYS A 117 -28.12 -2.44 -1.14
N ARG A 118 -26.99 -1.77 -0.93
CA ARG A 118 -26.55 -0.56 -1.64
C ARG A 118 -25.50 -0.86 -2.70
N VAL A 119 -24.94 -2.07 -2.70
CA VAL A 119 -24.00 -2.50 -3.75
C VAL A 119 -24.74 -2.66 -5.06
N GLU A 120 -24.25 -1.96 -6.08
CA GLU A 120 -24.75 -2.02 -7.45
C GLU A 120 -23.60 -2.41 -8.39
N PRO A 121 -23.56 -3.66 -8.88
CA PRO A 121 -22.57 -4.06 -9.87
C PRO A 121 -22.86 -3.35 -11.20
N ILE A 122 -21.84 -2.70 -11.76
CA ILE A 122 -21.91 -2.01 -13.04
C ILE A 122 -20.82 -2.55 -13.98
N SER A 123 -21.10 -2.62 -15.28
CA SER A 123 -20.13 -3.04 -16.31
C SER A 123 -20.05 -2.07 -17.49
N GLU A 124 -21.02 -1.17 -17.59
CA GLU A 124 -21.13 -0.12 -18.59
C GLU A 124 -21.21 1.24 -17.88
N TRP A 125 -21.38 2.31 -18.65
CA TRP A 125 -21.63 3.64 -18.09
C TRP A 125 -22.91 3.65 -17.27
N HIS A 126 -22.80 4.13 -16.03
CA HIS A 126 -23.88 4.30 -15.07
C HIS A 126 -24.02 5.78 -14.73
N GLU A 127 -25.20 6.35 -14.97
CA GLU A 127 -25.51 7.74 -14.65
C GLU A 127 -25.71 7.92 -13.14
N VAL A 128 -24.83 8.67 -12.49
CA VAL A 128 -24.93 8.99 -11.04
C VAL A 128 -25.76 10.25 -10.84
N LEU A 129 -25.52 11.28 -11.65
CA LEU A 129 -26.21 12.57 -11.59
C LEU A 129 -26.80 12.95 -12.95
N GLY A 130 -27.71 12.11 -13.46
CA GLY A 130 -28.31 12.31 -14.79
C GLY A 130 -27.25 12.47 -15.88
N ASP A 131 -27.39 13.51 -16.71
CA ASP A 131 -26.47 13.78 -17.82
C ASP A 131 -25.13 14.42 -17.36
N THR A 132 -24.99 14.80 -16.08
CA THR A 132 -23.78 15.49 -15.58
C THR A 132 -22.67 14.51 -15.25
N VAL A 133 -22.97 13.46 -14.48
CA VAL A 133 -21.95 12.53 -13.97
C VAL A 133 -22.31 11.11 -14.35
N ALA A 134 -21.44 10.48 -15.13
CA ALA A 134 -21.49 9.06 -15.42
C ALA A 134 -20.21 8.36 -14.95
N VAL A 135 -20.33 7.11 -14.51
CA VAL A 135 -19.22 6.30 -14.02
C VAL A 135 -19.18 4.97 -14.78
N ARG A 136 -17.99 4.49 -15.12
CA ARG A 136 -17.79 3.17 -15.72
C ARG A 136 -16.56 2.49 -15.11
N PRO A 137 -16.66 1.24 -14.65
CA PRO A 137 -15.50 0.49 -14.23
C PRO A 137 -14.65 0.05 -15.42
N VAL A 138 -13.35 -0.04 -15.19
CA VAL A 138 -12.34 -0.43 -16.18
C VAL A 138 -11.39 -1.46 -15.57
N PRO A 139 -10.76 -2.34 -16.37
CA PRO A 139 -9.87 -3.36 -15.83
C PRO A 139 -8.60 -2.74 -15.24
N THR A 140 -8.15 -3.28 -14.10
CA THR A 140 -6.91 -2.85 -13.43
C THR A 140 -6.02 -3.99 -12.99
N GLY A 141 -6.41 -5.25 -13.20
CA GLY A 141 -5.67 -6.40 -12.66
C GLY A 141 -5.64 -6.35 -11.14
N HIS A 142 -4.47 -6.52 -10.53
CA HIS A 142 -4.18 -6.51 -9.08
C HIS A 142 -4.80 -7.68 -8.30
N THR A 143 -6.11 -7.86 -8.33
CA THR A 143 -6.80 -8.95 -7.65
C THR A 143 -8.05 -9.36 -8.44
N PRO A 144 -8.56 -10.61 -8.32
CA PRO A 144 -9.71 -11.05 -9.10
C PRO A 144 -10.93 -10.15 -8.88
N GLY A 145 -11.45 -9.56 -9.97
CA GLY A 145 -12.58 -8.66 -9.95
C GLY A 145 -12.26 -7.19 -9.71
N ALA A 146 -11.03 -6.81 -9.36
CA ALA A 146 -10.68 -5.41 -9.16
C ALA A 146 -10.88 -4.56 -10.42
N CYS A 147 -11.21 -3.29 -10.18
CA CYS A 147 -11.44 -2.33 -11.24
C CYS A 147 -10.97 -0.93 -10.86
N GLY A 148 -10.59 -0.17 -11.88
CA GLY A 148 -10.49 1.28 -11.82
C GLY A 148 -11.82 1.89 -12.23
N LEU A 149 -12.04 3.15 -11.91
CA LEU A 149 -13.31 3.85 -12.11
C LEU A 149 -13.06 5.07 -13.01
N LEU A 150 -13.62 5.02 -14.21
CA LEU A 150 -13.64 6.14 -15.14
C LEU A 150 -14.89 6.99 -14.87
N VAL A 151 -14.70 8.25 -14.52
CA VAL A 151 -15.76 9.21 -14.27
C VAL A 151 -15.77 10.23 -15.40
N ASP A 152 -16.94 10.45 -15.97
CA ASP A 152 -17.20 11.46 -16.98
C ASP A 152 -18.07 12.54 -16.37
N VAL A 153 -17.52 13.75 -16.26
CA VAL A 153 -18.21 14.92 -15.73
C VAL A 153 -18.44 15.89 -16.88
N SER A 154 -19.70 16.18 -17.20
CA SER A 154 -20.09 17.03 -18.31
C SER A 154 -21.02 18.14 -17.83
N ASP A 155 -20.71 19.39 -18.19
CA ASP A 155 -21.58 20.54 -17.95
C ASP A 155 -21.57 21.49 -19.15
N GLY A 156 -22.65 21.47 -19.94
CA GLY A 156 -22.74 22.25 -21.17
C GLY A 156 -21.73 21.77 -22.24
N ASP A 157 -20.78 22.63 -22.57
CA ASP A 157 -19.70 22.33 -23.52
C ASP A 157 -18.42 21.84 -22.82
N ASP A 158 -18.37 21.92 -21.49
CA ASP A 158 -17.23 21.48 -20.69
C ASP A 158 -17.36 19.99 -20.38
N ARG A 159 -16.25 19.26 -20.50
CA ARG A 159 -16.15 17.85 -20.18
C ARG A 159 -14.81 17.56 -19.53
N VAL A 160 -14.83 16.93 -18.36
CA VAL A 160 -13.64 16.48 -17.64
C VAL A 160 -13.75 14.99 -17.37
N ARG A 161 -12.74 14.24 -17.80
CA ARG A 161 -12.64 12.80 -17.56
C ARG A 161 -11.63 12.50 -16.48
N ILE A 162 -12.06 11.72 -15.50
CA ILE A 162 -11.26 11.34 -14.34
C ILE A 162 -11.09 9.81 -14.37
N LEU A 163 -9.86 9.31 -14.16
CA LEU A 163 -9.63 7.90 -13.90
C LEU A 163 -9.09 7.74 -12.48
N ALA A 164 -9.83 7.00 -11.64
CA ALA A 164 -9.30 6.49 -10.39
C ALA A 164 -8.84 5.05 -10.59
N THR A 165 -7.54 4.82 -10.48
CA THR A 165 -6.94 3.50 -10.74
C THR A 165 -7.31 2.47 -9.68
N GLY A 166 -7.46 2.89 -8.41
CA GLY A 166 -7.34 1.94 -7.30
C GLY A 166 -5.99 1.21 -7.39
N ASP A 167 -5.88 0.10 -6.67
CA ASP A 167 -4.70 -0.74 -6.83
C ASP A 167 -4.73 -1.43 -8.17
N PHE A 168 -3.63 -1.32 -8.92
CA PHE A 168 -3.57 -1.77 -10.29
C PHE A 168 -2.27 -2.48 -10.62
N THR A 169 -2.28 -3.19 -11.75
CA THR A 169 -1.11 -3.62 -12.51
C THR A 169 -1.49 -3.67 -14.00
N THR A 170 -0.50 -3.72 -14.87
CA THR A 170 -0.70 -3.95 -16.31
C THR A 170 -0.88 -5.43 -16.64
N ARG A 171 -0.66 -6.31 -15.65
CA ARG A 171 -0.79 -7.76 -15.75
C ARG A 171 -2.20 -8.22 -15.39
N ASP A 172 -2.60 -9.37 -15.93
CA ASP A 172 -3.86 -10.01 -15.56
C ASP A 172 -3.78 -10.54 -14.10
N ALA A 173 -4.93 -10.71 -13.46
CA ALA A 173 -5.05 -11.31 -12.12
C ALA A 173 -6.18 -12.36 -12.11
N ALA A 174 -5.82 -13.64 -12.18
CA ALA A 174 -6.75 -14.76 -12.33
C ALA A 174 -7.68 -14.59 -13.55
N ALA A 175 -7.10 -14.27 -14.70
CA ALA A 175 -7.76 -13.99 -15.96
C ALA A 175 -8.62 -12.71 -15.99
N TYR A 176 -8.66 -11.91 -14.91
CA TYR A 176 -9.16 -10.54 -15.00
C TYR A 176 -8.11 -9.65 -15.67
N PRO A 177 -8.48 -8.89 -16.72
CA PRO A 177 -7.50 -8.11 -17.46
C PRO A 177 -6.78 -7.04 -16.61
N GLY A 178 -5.48 -6.87 -16.87
CA GLY A 178 -4.71 -5.73 -16.37
C GLY A 178 -5.12 -4.40 -16.99
N LEU A 179 -4.60 -3.30 -16.44
CA LEU A 179 -4.82 -1.96 -16.97
C LEU A 179 -4.12 -1.77 -18.33
N ASP A 180 -4.88 -1.53 -19.38
CA ASP A 180 -4.36 -1.12 -20.70
C ASP A 180 -4.15 0.40 -20.75
N GLN A 181 -2.93 0.85 -20.49
CA GLN A 181 -2.58 2.27 -20.42
C GLN A 181 -2.84 3.05 -21.73
N GLU A 182 -2.83 2.39 -22.90
CA GLU A 182 -3.05 3.06 -24.18
C GLU A 182 -4.54 3.41 -24.41
N ALA A 183 -5.45 2.75 -23.69
CA ALA A 183 -6.89 2.91 -23.88
C ALA A 183 -7.47 4.20 -23.28
N TYR A 184 -6.68 4.96 -22.49
CA TYR A 184 -7.19 6.07 -21.67
C TYR A 184 -6.57 7.44 -22.00
N SER A 185 -6.15 7.65 -23.25
CA SER A 185 -5.51 8.89 -23.71
C SER A 185 -6.34 10.18 -23.55
N SER A 186 -7.64 10.06 -23.29
CA SER A 186 -8.56 11.19 -23.08
C SER A 186 -8.73 11.62 -21.63
N VAL A 187 -8.12 10.94 -20.66
CA VAL A 187 -8.25 11.25 -19.23
C VAL A 187 -7.54 12.57 -18.92
N ASP A 188 -8.25 13.50 -18.30
CA ASP A 188 -7.69 14.79 -17.91
C ASP A 188 -7.13 14.76 -16.47
N ILE A 189 -7.72 13.96 -15.59
CA ILE A 189 -7.33 13.83 -14.17
C ILE A 189 -7.12 12.35 -13.83
N LEU A 190 -5.92 11.98 -13.40
CA LEU A 190 -5.57 10.62 -12.99
C LEU A 190 -5.38 10.56 -11.47
N PHE A 191 -6.22 9.83 -10.75
CA PHE A 191 -5.95 9.41 -9.37
C PHE A 191 -5.19 8.09 -9.41
N LEU A 192 -3.90 8.17 -9.08
CA LEU A 192 -2.90 7.11 -9.24
C LEU A 192 -2.52 6.53 -7.88
N THR A 193 -2.81 5.25 -7.65
CA THR A 193 -2.12 4.47 -6.60
C THR A 193 -0.66 4.34 -6.98
N ALA A 194 0.25 4.75 -6.09
CA ALA A 194 1.69 4.68 -6.32
C ALA A 194 2.39 3.58 -5.50
N ALA A 195 1.66 2.58 -5.02
CA ALA A 195 2.24 1.35 -4.50
C ALA A 195 2.95 0.59 -5.64
N THR A 196 4.17 0.10 -5.38
CA THR A 196 5.01 -0.56 -6.39
C THR A 196 5.66 -1.82 -5.86
N ASN A 197 5.93 -2.79 -6.74
CA ASN A 197 6.72 -3.98 -6.41
C ASN A 197 7.48 -4.51 -7.64
N ASP A 198 8.79 -4.28 -7.68
CA ASP A 198 9.66 -4.74 -8.76
C ASP A 198 9.96 -6.25 -8.71
N GLY A 199 9.79 -6.89 -7.55
CA GLY A 199 10.11 -8.31 -7.32
C GLY A 199 8.98 -9.28 -7.67
N PHE A 200 7.75 -8.77 -7.87
CA PHE A 200 6.53 -9.59 -7.93
C PHE A 200 6.63 -10.81 -8.85
N GLU A 201 7.07 -10.64 -10.11
CA GLU A 201 7.11 -11.73 -11.09
C GLU A 201 8.08 -12.84 -10.68
N THR A 202 9.21 -12.46 -10.07
CA THR A 202 10.21 -13.42 -9.58
C THR A 202 9.65 -14.18 -8.38
N ASP A 203 9.09 -13.47 -7.40
CA ASP A 203 8.52 -14.08 -6.19
C ASP A 203 7.33 -14.99 -6.50
N LEU A 204 6.44 -14.57 -7.42
CA LEU A 204 5.33 -15.39 -7.89
C LEU A 204 5.83 -16.67 -8.57
N THR A 205 6.79 -16.54 -9.49
CA THR A 205 7.36 -17.68 -10.21
C THR A 205 8.02 -18.67 -9.25
N ASP A 206 8.76 -18.16 -8.25
CA ASP A 206 9.43 -19.00 -7.26
C ASP A 206 8.46 -19.64 -6.26
N ALA A 207 7.40 -18.94 -5.87
CA ALA A 207 6.33 -19.49 -5.05
C ALA A 207 5.62 -20.65 -5.76
N LEU A 208 5.19 -20.45 -7.01
CA LEU A 208 4.56 -21.50 -7.83
C LEU A 208 5.50 -22.69 -8.01
N GLY A 209 6.77 -22.42 -8.35
CA GLY A 209 7.79 -23.46 -8.49
C GLY A 209 7.92 -24.30 -7.21
N THR A 210 8.04 -23.65 -6.04
CA THR A 210 8.12 -24.34 -4.75
C THR A 210 6.88 -25.17 -4.46
N ILE A 211 5.68 -24.61 -4.65
CA ILE A 211 4.43 -25.31 -4.39
C ILE A 211 4.33 -26.59 -5.24
N VAL A 212 4.58 -26.47 -6.55
CA VAL A 212 4.51 -27.57 -7.51
C VAL A 212 5.58 -28.62 -7.21
N GLU A 213 6.81 -28.22 -6.90
CA GLU A 213 7.90 -29.13 -6.51
C GLU A 213 7.55 -29.96 -5.27
N ARG A 214 7.03 -29.31 -4.22
CA ARG A 214 6.69 -29.99 -2.96
C ARG A 214 5.55 -30.97 -3.13
N ALA A 215 4.51 -30.57 -3.86
CA ALA A 215 3.40 -31.46 -4.17
C ALA A 215 3.86 -32.65 -5.04
N ASN A 216 4.62 -32.43 -6.10
CA ASN A 216 5.15 -33.51 -6.94
C ASN A 216 6.10 -34.47 -6.18
N ALA A 217 6.77 -33.98 -5.13
CA ALA A 217 7.57 -34.82 -4.23
C ALA A 217 6.72 -35.69 -3.27
N GLY A 218 5.38 -35.58 -3.30
CA GLY A 218 4.45 -36.34 -2.47
C GLY A 218 4.20 -35.72 -1.08
N SER A 219 4.61 -34.47 -0.87
CA SER A 219 4.37 -33.75 0.38
C SER A 219 2.88 -33.49 0.61
N LYS A 220 2.48 -33.31 1.86
CA LYS A 220 1.25 -32.58 2.17
C LYS A 220 1.61 -31.09 2.18
N THR A 221 1.28 -30.39 1.10
CA THR A 221 1.66 -28.99 0.94
C THR A 221 0.52 -28.09 1.39
N LEU A 222 0.72 -27.34 2.48
CA LEU A 222 -0.16 -26.26 2.89
C LEU A 222 0.41 -24.94 2.37
N CYS A 223 -0.34 -24.29 1.49
CA CYS A 223 -0.09 -22.92 1.03
C CYS A 223 -0.99 -21.97 1.81
N THR A 224 -0.42 -20.99 2.52
CA THR A 224 -1.20 -20.01 3.27
C THR A 224 -1.17 -18.67 2.56
N ALA A 225 -2.34 -18.08 2.34
CA ALA A 225 -2.53 -16.85 1.57
C ALA A 225 -3.78 -16.10 2.07
N SER A 226 -3.92 -14.82 1.74
CA SER A 226 -5.18 -14.09 1.91
C SER A 226 -6.24 -14.65 0.96
N GLY A 227 -7.50 -14.25 1.17
CA GLY A 227 -8.64 -14.80 0.43
C GLY A 227 -8.44 -14.73 -1.08
N LEU A 228 -8.23 -13.52 -1.62
CA LEU A 228 -8.14 -13.29 -3.06
C LEU A 228 -6.79 -13.71 -3.66
N THR A 229 -5.68 -13.50 -2.95
CA THR A 229 -4.38 -14.06 -3.33
C THR A 229 -4.45 -15.59 -3.43
N GLY A 230 -5.17 -16.25 -2.53
CA GLY A 230 -5.41 -17.68 -2.60
C GLY A 230 -6.20 -18.11 -3.85
N VAL A 231 -7.20 -17.33 -4.27
CA VAL A 231 -7.94 -17.56 -5.52
C VAL A 231 -7.05 -17.36 -6.74
N HIS A 232 -6.19 -16.34 -6.72
CA HIS A 232 -5.22 -16.07 -7.78
C HIS A 232 -4.25 -17.24 -7.95
N LEU A 233 -3.60 -17.67 -6.86
CA LEU A 233 -2.69 -18.80 -6.87
C LEU A 233 -3.38 -20.11 -7.29
N ALA A 234 -4.62 -20.35 -6.83
CA ALA A 234 -5.38 -21.53 -7.24
C ALA A 234 -5.56 -21.58 -8.76
N THR A 235 -5.93 -20.44 -9.35
CA THR A 235 -6.12 -20.28 -10.80
C THR A 235 -4.80 -20.55 -11.53
N LEU A 236 -3.69 -19.97 -11.08
CA LEU A 236 -2.38 -20.19 -11.67
C LEU A 236 -1.92 -21.65 -11.56
N LEU A 237 -2.14 -22.31 -10.42
CA LEU A 237 -1.76 -23.72 -10.23
C LEU A 237 -2.60 -24.67 -11.11
N ALA A 238 -3.88 -24.35 -11.31
CA ALA A 238 -4.71 -25.07 -12.27
C ALA A 238 -4.20 -24.87 -13.71
N THR A 239 -3.88 -23.63 -14.09
CA THR A 239 -3.29 -23.33 -15.40
C THR A 239 -1.93 -24.00 -15.58
N VAL A 240 -1.08 -24.05 -14.55
CA VAL A 240 0.18 -24.82 -14.56
C VAL A 240 -0.10 -26.31 -14.79
N SER A 241 -1.11 -26.88 -14.13
CA SER A 241 -1.49 -28.27 -14.31
C SER A 241 -1.88 -28.56 -15.77
N ASP A 242 -2.65 -27.66 -16.37
CA ASP A 242 -3.17 -27.81 -17.74
C ASP A 242 -2.10 -27.52 -18.81
N GLU A 243 -1.41 -26.37 -18.74
CA GLU A 243 -0.42 -25.94 -19.74
C GLU A 243 0.89 -26.75 -19.69
N LEU A 244 1.31 -27.19 -18.50
CA LEU A 244 2.55 -27.95 -18.32
C LEU A 244 2.33 -29.45 -18.24
N GLU A 245 1.08 -29.92 -18.37
CA GLU A 245 0.67 -31.32 -18.25
C GLU A 245 1.13 -31.99 -16.94
N ILE A 246 1.11 -31.25 -15.83
CA ILE A 246 1.46 -31.72 -14.48
C ILE A 246 0.18 -31.99 -13.70
N HIS A 247 -0.10 -33.24 -13.34
CA HIS A 247 -1.25 -33.52 -12.49
C HIS A 247 -1.03 -33.01 -11.06
N LEU A 248 -1.67 -31.87 -10.73
CA LEU A 248 -1.56 -31.22 -9.43
C LEU A 248 -2.95 -31.03 -8.80
N PRO A 249 -3.40 -31.92 -7.90
CA PRO A 249 -4.63 -31.72 -7.16
C PRO A 249 -4.52 -30.50 -6.22
N VAL A 250 -5.48 -29.57 -6.32
CA VAL A 250 -5.56 -28.37 -5.48
C VAL A 250 -6.85 -28.40 -4.67
N VAL A 251 -6.73 -28.18 -3.36
CA VAL A 251 -7.87 -28.08 -2.44
C VAL A 251 -7.92 -26.67 -1.87
N LEU A 252 -9.03 -25.97 -2.04
CA LEU A 252 -9.26 -24.66 -1.45
C LEU A 252 -10.07 -24.82 -0.16
N ALA A 253 -9.65 -24.19 0.92
CA ALA A 253 -10.32 -24.33 2.22
C ALA A 253 -10.73 -22.98 2.82
N GLY A 254 -11.92 -22.95 3.43
CA GLY A 254 -12.41 -21.78 4.15
C GLY A 254 -12.72 -20.62 3.22
N GLN A 255 -12.23 -19.42 3.56
CA GLN A 255 -12.53 -18.19 2.82
C GLN A 255 -12.08 -18.26 1.35
N VAL A 256 -10.92 -18.85 1.06
CA VAL A 256 -10.42 -18.98 -0.32
C VAL A 256 -11.41 -19.77 -1.19
N ALA A 257 -11.95 -20.88 -0.67
CA ALA A 257 -12.97 -21.68 -1.36
C ALA A 257 -14.26 -20.90 -1.62
N LYS A 258 -14.73 -20.15 -0.63
CA LYS A 258 -15.95 -19.34 -0.77
C LYS A 258 -15.81 -18.27 -1.86
N LEU A 259 -14.70 -17.54 -1.86
CA LEU A 259 -14.43 -16.50 -2.85
C LEU A 259 -14.26 -17.11 -4.25
N TYR A 260 -13.61 -18.27 -4.36
CA TYR A 260 -13.50 -19.01 -5.62
C TYR A 260 -14.87 -19.41 -6.16
N ASP A 261 -15.74 -19.98 -5.31
CA ASP A 261 -17.10 -20.39 -5.67
C ASP A 261 -17.97 -19.18 -6.06
N ALA A 262 -17.86 -18.07 -5.32
CA ALA A 262 -18.60 -16.83 -5.56
C ALA A 262 -18.19 -16.14 -6.87
N LEU A 263 -16.92 -16.24 -7.26
CA LEU A 263 -16.43 -15.79 -8.57
C LEU A 263 -16.71 -16.81 -9.69
N GLU A 264 -17.39 -17.91 -9.40
CA GLU A 264 -17.81 -18.92 -10.38
C GLU A 264 -16.64 -19.52 -11.20
N TYR A 265 -15.50 -19.76 -10.58
CA TYR A 265 -14.42 -20.53 -11.22
C TYR A 265 -14.75 -22.03 -11.25
N GLN A 266 -14.30 -22.73 -12.30
CA GLN A 266 -14.58 -24.17 -12.49
C GLN A 266 -13.40 -24.91 -13.15
N TYR A 267 -12.27 -24.99 -12.44
CA TYR A 267 -11.13 -25.80 -12.88
C TYR A 267 -11.25 -27.25 -12.38
N GLU A 268 -11.00 -28.23 -13.26
CA GLU A 268 -11.11 -29.66 -12.91
C GLU A 268 -10.12 -30.08 -11.81
N ALA A 269 -8.93 -29.47 -11.78
CA ALA A 269 -7.90 -29.74 -10.78
C ALA A 269 -8.23 -29.23 -9.37
N ILE A 270 -9.30 -28.41 -9.22
CA ILE A 270 -9.64 -27.72 -7.97
C ILE A 270 -10.83 -28.39 -7.28
N THR A 271 -10.68 -28.65 -5.98
CA THR A 271 -11.77 -29.03 -5.08
C THR A 271 -11.98 -27.94 -4.03
N THR A 272 -13.19 -27.43 -3.89
CA THR A 272 -13.52 -26.43 -2.87
C THR A 272 -14.12 -27.06 -1.61
N VAL A 273 -13.63 -26.60 -0.46
CA VAL A 273 -14.10 -27.00 0.88
C VAL A 273 -14.36 -25.74 1.72
N PRO A 274 -15.50 -25.03 1.49
CA PRO A 274 -15.82 -23.77 2.17
C PRO A 274 -15.88 -23.89 3.70
N THR A 275 -16.26 -25.07 4.20
CA THR A 275 -16.30 -25.41 5.63
C THR A 275 -15.90 -26.86 5.83
N PHE A 276 -15.10 -27.15 6.85
CA PHE A 276 -14.66 -28.51 7.17
C PHE A 276 -14.67 -28.79 8.68
N GLU A 277 -15.13 -29.99 9.05
CA GLU A 277 -15.09 -30.48 10.43
C GLU A 277 -13.72 -31.13 10.72
N SER A 278 -13.19 -31.90 9.76
CA SER A 278 -11.91 -32.60 9.87
C SER A 278 -10.85 -32.01 8.94
N THR A 279 -9.63 -31.79 9.43
CA THR A 279 -8.50 -31.33 8.59
C THR A 279 -8.08 -32.37 7.54
N ALA A 280 -8.41 -33.65 7.75
CA ALA A 280 -8.14 -34.71 6.79
C ALA A 280 -8.99 -34.62 5.51
N GLU A 281 -10.04 -33.78 5.50
CA GLU A 281 -10.82 -33.48 4.29
C GLU A 281 -10.05 -32.54 3.35
N CYS A 282 -9.09 -31.77 3.88
CA CYS A 282 -8.39 -30.74 3.14
C CYS A 282 -6.96 -31.14 2.74
N LEU A 283 -6.30 -32.01 3.51
CA LEU A 283 -4.87 -32.33 3.38
C LEU A 283 -4.65 -33.73 2.82
N GLU A 284 -4.03 -33.80 1.64
CA GLU A 284 -3.68 -35.05 0.97
C GLU A 284 -2.20 -35.06 0.54
N HIS A 285 -1.60 -36.25 0.49
CA HIS A 285 -0.23 -36.40 -0.02
C HIS A 285 -0.20 -36.17 -1.53
N GLY A 286 0.72 -35.34 -1.98
CA GLY A 286 0.85 -34.97 -3.38
C GLY A 286 -0.15 -33.93 -3.86
N ALA A 287 -0.93 -33.34 -2.94
CA ALA A 287 -1.86 -32.26 -3.21
C ALA A 287 -1.40 -30.96 -2.56
N VAL A 288 -1.94 -29.84 -3.05
CA VAL A 288 -1.77 -28.51 -2.47
C VAL A 288 -3.07 -28.10 -1.80
N THR A 289 -3.03 -27.69 -0.54
CA THR A 289 -4.15 -27.07 0.15
C THR A 289 -3.89 -25.58 0.28
N ILE A 290 -4.78 -24.72 -0.22
CA ILE A 290 -4.70 -23.27 -0.07
C ILE A 290 -5.72 -22.80 0.96
N ALA A 291 -5.28 -22.07 1.98
CA ALA A 291 -6.15 -21.57 3.04
C ALA A 291 -5.64 -20.25 3.64
N GLY A 292 -6.57 -19.41 4.12
CA GLY A 292 -6.23 -18.18 4.82
C GLY A 292 -6.48 -18.23 6.34
N PRO A 293 -5.91 -17.25 7.07
CA PRO A 293 -5.06 -16.16 6.58
C PRO A 293 -3.60 -16.58 6.25
N GLU A 294 -2.83 -15.64 5.72
CA GLU A 294 -1.44 -15.76 5.24
C GLU A 294 -0.49 -16.30 6.31
N ILE A 295 -0.59 -15.78 7.54
CA ILE A 295 0.12 -16.31 8.69
C ILE A 295 -0.80 -17.33 9.39
N PRO A 296 -0.41 -18.60 9.53
CA PRO A 296 -1.29 -19.64 10.07
C PRO A 296 -1.37 -19.62 11.60
N VAL A 297 -1.87 -18.52 12.17
CA VAL A 297 -2.11 -18.36 13.62
C VAL A 297 -3.55 -18.63 14.02
N ASP A 298 -4.51 -18.45 13.11
CA ASP A 298 -5.94 -18.62 13.36
C ASP A 298 -6.68 -19.11 12.11
N GLY A 299 -8.01 -19.09 12.12
CA GLY A 299 -8.82 -19.38 10.94
C GLY A 299 -8.63 -20.79 10.38
N SER A 300 -8.74 -20.91 9.05
CA SER A 300 -8.60 -22.21 8.38
C SER A 300 -7.14 -22.63 8.27
N SER A 301 -6.25 -21.69 7.90
CA SER A 301 -4.81 -21.96 7.79
C SER A 301 -4.20 -22.38 9.13
N GLY A 302 -4.54 -21.73 10.24
CA GLY A 302 -4.06 -22.11 11.57
C GLY A 302 -4.53 -23.50 12.01
N ARG A 303 -5.81 -23.85 11.78
CA ARG A 303 -6.32 -25.20 12.05
C ARG A 303 -5.59 -26.27 11.23
N LEU A 304 -5.33 -25.99 9.96
CA LEU A 304 -4.65 -26.92 9.06
C LEU A 304 -3.16 -27.05 9.43
N PHE A 305 -2.49 -25.93 9.69
CA PHE A 305 -1.09 -25.87 10.11
C PHE A 305 -0.85 -26.69 11.38
N GLU A 306 -1.66 -26.51 12.43
CA GLU A 306 -1.53 -27.27 13.66
C GLU A 306 -1.64 -28.79 13.46
N SER A 307 -2.36 -29.24 12.41
CA SER A 307 -2.48 -30.66 12.09
C SER A 307 -1.28 -31.26 11.36
N ILE A 308 -0.46 -30.43 10.70
CA ILE A 308 0.76 -30.85 10.00
C ILE A 308 2.04 -30.40 10.69
N ARG A 309 1.96 -29.59 11.76
CA ARG A 309 3.10 -28.92 12.38
C ARG A 309 4.27 -29.86 12.71
N ASP A 310 3.94 -31.04 13.21
CA ASP A 310 4.90 -32.04 13.65
C ASP A 310 5.20 -33.12 12.57
N ASP A 311 4.68 -32.97 11.34
CA ASP A 311 4.91 -33.88 10.20
C ASP A 311 6.14 -33.44 9.41
N ALA A 312 7.27 -34.13 9.62
CA ALA A 312 8.53 -33.85 8.91
C ALA A 312 8.46 -34.06 7.39
N ASN A 313 7.40 -34.70 6.86
CA ASN A 313 7.20 -34.88 5.43
C ASN A 313 6.21 -33.85 4.83
N ALA A 314 5.68 -32.94 5.64
CA ALA A 314 4.81 -31.88 5.17
C ALA A 314 5.60 -30.65 4.74
N SER A 315 4.95 -29.76 3.99
CA SER A 315 5.53 -28.50 3.55
C SER A 315 4.56 -27.36 3.82
N LEU A 316 5.08 -26.26 4.36
CA LEU A 316 4.38 -25.01 4.54
C LEU A 316 4.97 -23.99 3.56
N VAL A 317 4.13 -23.42 2.71
CA VAL A 317 4.49 -22.28 1.84
C VAL A 317 3.61 -21.10 2.26
N GLN A 318 4.23 -20.01 2.71
CA GLN A 318 3.54 -18.81 3.17
C GLN A 318 3.66 -17.74 2.10
N ILE A 319 2.51 -17.22 1.67
CA ILE A 319 2.41 -16.14 0.69
C ILE A 319 1.93 -14.91 1.45
N GLN A 320 2.82 -13.94 1.60
CA GLN A 320 2.65 -12.84 2.56
C GLN A 320 2.40 -11.51 1.85
N GLY A 321 1.26 -10.90 2.10
CA GLY A 321 0.98 -9.50 1.82
C GLY A 321 1.49 -8.62 2.97
N GLY A 322 2.26 -7.58 2.62
CA GLY A 322 2.79 -6.61 3.58
C GLY A 322 3.75 -7.19 4.62
N ASP A 323 4.02 -6.38 5.65
CA ASP A 323 4.99 -6.70 6.70
C ASP A 323 4.38 -7.63 7.77
N THR A 324 4.46 -8.94 7.53
CA THR A 324 4.00 -9.96 8.49
C THR A 324 5.13 -10.90 8.92
N GLU A 325 5.10 -11.34 10.19
CA GLU A 325 6.09 -12.29 10.72
C GLU A 325 5.76 -13.73 10.27
N ALA A 326 6.50 -14.23 9.28
CA ALA A 326 6.38 -15.60 8.77
C ALA A 326 6.72 -16.65 9.85
N LYS A 327 6.08 -17.81 9.78
CA LYS A 327 6.54 -19.01 10.51
C LYS A 327 7.91 -19.43 10.00
N THR A 328 8.74 -19.93 10.91
CA THR A 328 10.10 -20.38 10.61
C THR A 328 10.27 -21.88 10.81
N ASN A 329 11.43 -22.43 10.39
CA ASN A 329 11.80 -23.83 10.64
C ASN A 329 11.91 -24.19 12.15
N GLY A 330 11.93 -23.19 13.05
CA GLY A 330 11.84 -23.44 14.50
C GLY A 330 10.45 -23.82 14.98
N GLU A 331 9.41 -23.49 14.21
CA GLU A 331 8.00 -23.68 14.54
C GLU A 331 7.33 -24.82 13.77
N PHE A 332 8.01 -25.39 12.78
CA PHE A 332 7.50 -26.43 11.88
C PHE A 332 8.54 -27.54 11.68
N ALA A 333 8.14 -28.80 11.82
CA ALA A 333 9.05 -29.94 11.69
C ALA A 333 9.40 -30.29 10.24
N GLY A 334 8.58 -29.86 9.27
CA GLY A 334 8.78 -30.10 7.84
C GLY A 334 9.58 -28.98 7.16
N THR A 335 9.32 -28.76 5.87
CA THR A 335 9.94 -27.65 5.12
C THR A 335 9.07 -26.40 5.16
N VAL A 336 9.65 -25.25 5.50
CA VAL A 336 9.00 -23.95 5.39
C VAL A 336 9.61 -23.13 4.25
N SER A 337 8.76 -22.44 3.50
CA SER A 337 9.16 -21.41 2.54
C SER A 337 8.22 -20.22 2.68
N SER A 338 8.74 -19.01 2.49
CA SER A 338 7.97 -17.78 2.56
C SER A 338 8.29 -16.92 1.35
N TYR A 339 7.26 -16.30 0.78
CA TYR A 339 7.39 -15.42 -0.38
C TYR A 339 6.57 -14.15 -0.13
N PRO A 340 7.16 -12.96 -0.31
CA PRO A 340 6.38 -11.74 -0.35
C PRO A 340 5.46 -11.77 -1.58
N PHE A 341 4.27 -11.23 -1.44
CA PHE A 341 3.27 -11.18 -2.48
C PHE A 341 2.51 -9.88 -2.40
N SER A 342 2.83 -8.98 -3.31
CA SER A 342 2.16 -7.70 -3.44
C SER A 342 2.02 -7.39 -4.92
N ASN A 343 0.81 -7.59 -5.46
CA ASN A 343 0.55 -7.52 -6.90
C ASN A 343 0.39 -6.07 -7.38
N HIS A 344 1.45 -5.28 -7.22
CA HIS A 344 1.55 -3.91 -7.72
C HIS A 344 2.45 -3.85 -8.96
N PRO A 345 2.41 -2.74 -9.73
CA PRO A 345 3.29 -2.55 -10.86
C PRO A 345 4.72 -2.27 -10.38
N PRO A 346 5.75 -2.49 -11.21
CA PRO A 346 7.05 -1.87 -10.98
C PRO A 346 6.96 -0.34 -11.10
N GLU A 347 7.92 0.40 -10.53
CA GLU A 347 7.89 1.88 -10.60
C GLU A 347 7.87 2.41 -12.05
N GLU A 348 8.59 1.73 -12.95
CA GLU A 348 8.62 2.05 -14.39
C GLU A 348 7.23 2.06 -15.03
N ALA A 349 6.34 1.13 -14.61
CA ALA A 349 4.98 1.08 -15.14
C ALA A 349 4.11 2.27 -14.70
N LEU A 350 4.41 2.92 -13.57
CA LEU A 350 3.76 4.18 -13.21
C LEU A 350 4.14 5.29 -14.19
N ASP A 351 5.42 5.37 -14.55
CA ASP A 351 5.94 6.38 -15.47
C ASP A 351 5.40 6.15 -16.89
N GLU A 352 5.31 4.90 -17.33
CA GLU A 352 4.69 4.53 -18.60
C GLU A 352 3.19 4.84 -18.65
N LEU A 353 2.46 4.58 -17.56
CA LEU A 353 1.04 4.89 -17.47
C LEU A 353 0.81 6.40 -17.61
N VAL A 354 1.51 7.22 -16.82
CA VAL A 354 1.37 8.68 -16.87
C VAL A 354 1.80 9.23 -18.23
N ALA A 355 2.85 8.66 -18.84
CA ALA A 355 3.29 9.05 -20.18
C ALA A 355 2.25 8.72 -21.26
N SER A 356 1.64 7.54 -21.19
CA SER A 356 0.66 7.04 -22.18
C SER A 356 -0.69 7.76 -22.07
N VAL A 357 -1.17 7.97 -20.84
CA VAL A 357 -2.41 8.70 -20.56
C VAL A 357 -2.23 10.20 -20.80
N SER A 358 -1.04 10.75 -20.49
CA SER A 358 -0.71 12.17 -20.60
C SER A 358 -1.69 13.13 -19.89
N PRO A 359 -2.13 12.83 -18.65
CA PRO A 359 -3.20 13.58 -18.00
C PRO A 359 -2.76 15.01 -17.67
N THR A 360 -3.72 15.93 -17.52
CA THR A 360 -3.45 17.29 -17.03
C THR A 360 -3.06 17.27 -15.55
N HIS A 361 -3.80 16.51 -14.73
CA HIS A 361 -3.54 16.29 -13.32
C HIS A 361 -3.17 14.85 -13.02
N VAL A 362 -2.21 14.65 -12.13
CA VAL A 362 -1.98 13.36 -11.46
C VAL A 362 -2.12 13.59 -9.97
N VAL A 363 -3.03 12.89 -9.31
CA VAL A 363 -3.17 12.89 -7.85
C VAL A 363 -2.65 11.56 -7.33
N VAL A 364 -1.63 11.60 -6.48
CA VAL A 364 -0.93 10.41 -5.99
C VAL A 364 -1.54 9.97 -4.66
N GLY A 365 -1.99 8.70 -4.61
CA GLY A 365 -2.49 8.02 -3.42
C GLY A 365 -1.61 6.81 -3.05
N HIS A 366 -2.04 6.08 -2.01
CA HIS A 366 -1.38 4.87 -1.49
C HIS A 366 0.12 5.06 -1.15
N GLN A 367 0.48 6.27 -0.71
CA GLN A 367 1.85 6.67 -0.36
C GLN A 367 1.83 7.73 0.74
N ARG A 368 2.91 7.79 1.54
CA ARG A 368 3.07 8.76 2.64
C ARG A 368 4.48 9.33 2.73
N GLY A 369 4.60 10.45 3.46
CA GLY A 369 5.88 11.02 3.84
C GLY A 369 6.81 11.25 2.64
N ARG A 370 8.07 10.85 2.77
CA ARG A 370 9.08 11.02 1.70
C ARG A 370 8.74 10.24 0.43
N ALA A 371 8.14 9.05 0.57
CA ALA A 371 7.74 8.22 -0.57
C ALA A 371 6.60 8.87 -1.39
N LEU A 372 5.75 9.69 -0.77
CA LEU A 372 4.80 10.53 -1.50
C LEU A 372 5.48 11.74 -2.15
N GLU A 373 6.34 12.44 -1.39
CA GLU A 373 6.97 13.69 -1.83
C GLU A 373 7.82 13.56 -3.10
N GLN A 374 8.38 12.39 -3.38
CA GLN A 374 9.18 12.16 -4.59
C GLN A 374 8.40 12.35 -5.90
N TYR A 375 7.07 12.28 -5.86
CA TYR A 375 6.22 12.46 -7.04
C TYR A 375 5.88 13.93 -7.33
N LYS A 376 6.30 14.89 -6.47
CA LYS A 376 6.10 16.32 -6.74
C LYS A 376 6.89 16.75 -7.96
N ASP A 377 6.19 17.27 -8.96
CA ASP A 377 6.77 17.74 -10.24
C ASP A 377 7.55 16.62 -10.98
N LYS A 378 7.26 15.33 -10.70
CA LYS A 378 7.92 14.18 -11.35
C LYS A 378 7.57 14.09 -12.84
N TRP A 379 6.29 14.26 -13.16
CA TRP A 379 5.77 14.04 -14.51
C TRP A 379 5.48 15.33 -15.27
N ASP A 380 5.15 15.16 -16.55
CA ASP A 380 4.72 16.22 -17.45
C ASP A 380 3.26 16.65 -17.19
N SER A 381 2.87 16.77 -15.93
CA SER A 381 1.51 16.99 -15.45
C SER A 381 1.50 17.76 -14.13
N PHE A 382 0.36 18.34 -13.78
CA PHE A 382 0.14 18.94 -12.47
C PHE A 382 0.03 17.83 -11.42
N SER A 383 1.17 17.51 -10.80
CA SER A 383 1.31 16.39 -9.87
C SER A 383 0.99 16.82 -8.43
N TRP A 384 -0.10 16.28 -7.91
CA TRP A 384 -0.59 16.44 -6.56
C TRP A 384 -0.15 15.27 -5.68
N ALA A 385 0.95 15.46 -4.95
CA ALA A 385 1.48 14.48 -4.02
C ALA A 385 1.55 15.10 -2.62
N THR A 386 0.40 15.16 -1.95
CA THR A 386 0.23 15.85 -0.66
C THR A 386 -0.55 14.97 0.31
N GLY A 387 -0.03 14.75 1.52
CA GLY A 387 -0.76 14.08 2.61
C GLY A 387 -1.71 15.02 3.35
N SER A 388 -2.18 16.08 2.69
CA SER A 388 -3.01 17.12 3.27
C SER A 388 -4.45 16.65 3.40
N SER A 389 -5.10 17.00 4.52
CA SER A 389 -6.54 16.86 4.70
C SER A 389 -7.32 18.07 4.14
N MET A 390 -6.67 19.00 3.45
CA MET A 390 -7.32 20.16 2.85
C MET A 390 -8.00 19.80 1.53
N THR A 391 -9.03 20.56 1.17
CA THR A 391 -9.63 20.48 -0.16
C THR A 391 -8.73 21.22 -1.17
N GLU A 392 -8.43 20.56 -2.27
CA GLU A 392 -7.56 21.05 -3.34
C GLU A 392 -8.37 21.19 -4.63
N MET A 393 -8.33 22.37 -5.25
CA MET A 393 -9.08 22.66 -6.48
C MET A 393 -8.30 22.21 -7.72
N LEU A 394 -8.92 21.39 -8.58
CA LEU A 394 -8.32 20.86 -9.81
C LEU A 394 -8.78 21.64 -11.04
N TYR A 395 -10.08 21.94 -11.11
CA TYR A 395 -10.72 22.60 -12.24
C TYR A 395 -11.70 23.66 -11.73
N GLU A 396 -11.59 24.87 -12.26
CA GLU A 396 -12.46 26.01 -11.90
C GLU A 396 -12.76 26.82 -13.16
N ASP A 397 -14.04 27.08 -13.43
CA ASP A 397 -14.50 28.01 -14.47
C ASP A 397 -13.87 27.80 -15.87
N GLY A 398 -13.62 26.55 -16.29
CA GLY A 398 -12.99 26.26 -17.58
C GLY A 398 -11.47 26.10 -17.53
N TYR A 399 -10.84 26.16 -16.35
CA TYR A 399 -9.39 26.20 -16.21
C TYR A 399 -8.87 25.16 -15.21
N TYR A 400 -7.80 24.46 -15.62
CA TYR A 400 -7.02 23.60 -14.74
C TYR A 400 -6.06 24.41 -13.85
N LEU A 401 -6.05 24.11 -12.55
CA LEU A 401 -5.31 24.85 -11.53
C LEU A 401 -4.07 24.10 -11.05
N ALA A 402 -2.90 24.74 -11.15
CA ALA A 402 -1.63 24.12 -10.78
C ALA A 402 -1.42 24.06 -9.25
N PRO A 403 -0.80 23.00 -8.70
CA PRO A 403 -0.36 22.97 -7.31
C PRO A 403 0.65 24.08 -7.01
N PRO A 404 0.74 24.58 -5.76
CA PRO A 404 1.60 25.71 -5.41
C PRO A 404 3.10 25.44 -5.52
N TRP A 405 3.53 24.17 -5.56
CA TRP A 405 4.93 23.78 -5.75
C TRP A 405 5.35 23.61 -7.21
N VAL A 406 4.40 23.57 -8.15
CA VAL A 406 4.74 23.38 -9.56
C VAL A 406 5.39 24.65 -10.12
N GLY A 407 6.56 24.48 -10.73
CA GLY A 407 7.30 25.59 -11.31
C GLY A 407 6.61 26.18 -12.56
N LYS A 408 6.85 27.47 -12.84
CA LYS A 408 6.34 28.16 -14.04
C LYS A 408 6.68 27.47 -15.37
N TYR A 409 7.76 26.69 -15.39
CA TYR A 409 8.17 25.93 -16.57
C TYR A 409 7.19 24.78 -16.86
N THR A 410 6.95 23.92 -15.86
CA THR A 410 5.95 22.83 -15.94
C THR A 410 4.57 23.39 -16.21
N GLU A 411 4.17 24.45 -15.50
CA GLU A 411 2.88 25.12 -15.70
C GLU A 411 2.67 25.58 -17.15
N ARG A 412 3.66 26.26 -17.74
CA ARG A 412 3.57 26.69 -19.14
C ARG A 412 3.48 25.50 -20.09
N ARG A 413 4.22 24.42 -19.83
CA ARG A 413 4.23 23.23 -20.69
C ARG A 413 2.88 22.52 -20.65
N VAL A 414 2.34 22.26 -19.46
CA VAL A 414 1.02 21.62 -19.29
C VAL A 414 -0.06 22.47 -19.95
N ARG A 415 -0.09 23.78 -19.70
CA ARG A 415 -1.06 24.69 -20.33
C ARG A 415 -0.96 24.75 -21.85
N ASN A 416 0.25 24.72 -22.40
CA ASN A 416 0.44 24.66 -23.85
C ASN A 416 -0.12 23.35 -24.45
N ARG A 417 0.02 22.22 -23.73
CA ARG A 417 -0.55 20.93 -24.16
C ARG A 417 -2.07 20.96 -24.10
N VAL A 418 -2.66 21.40 -22.99
CA VAL A 418 -4.13 21.53 -22.84
C VAL A 418 -4.71 22.37 -23.98
N GLY A 419 -4.12 23.53 -24.26
CA GLY A 419 -4.57 24.38 -25.37
C GLY A 419 -4.42 23.75 -26.76
N GLN A 420 -3.49 22.80 -26.96
CA GLN A 420 -3.39 22.02 -28.20
C GLN A 420 -4.48 20.95 -28.29
N VAL A 421 -4.72 20.23 -27.21
CA VAL A 421 -5.76 19.20 -27.13
C VAL A 421 -7.16 19.80 -27.35
N ASP A 422 -7.44 20.97 -26.77
CA ASP A 422 -8.71 21.66 -26.96
C ASP A 422 -8.90 22.12 -28.41
N THR A 423 -7.83 22.57 -29.08
CA THR A 423 -7.90 22.92 -30.50
C THR A 423 -8.14 21.71 -31.38
N ASP A 424 -7.52 20.57 -31.07
CA ASP A 424 -7.69 19.32 -31.82
C ASP A 424 -9.13 18.77 -31.61
N ARG A 425 -9.65 18.81 -30.37
CA ARG A 425 -11.04 18.42 -30.04
C ARG A 425 -12.07 19.32 -30.75
N ALA A 426 -11.80 20.62 -30.89
CA ALA A 426 -12.72 21.57 -31.54
C ALA A 426 -12.73 21.46 -33.08
N ASP A 427 -11.61 21.09 -33.72
CA ASP A 427 -11.52 20.90 -35.18
C ASP A 427 -12.07 19.54 -35.65
N ASP A 428 -12.08 18.51 -34.80
CA ASP A 428 -12.54 17.14 -35.12
C ASP A 428 -14.05 16.91 -34.87
N GLY A 429 -14.89 17.83 -35.37
CA GLY A 429 -16.33 17.95 -35.07
C GLY A 429 -17.27 16.74 -35.32
N VAL A 430 -16.81 15.50 -35.52
CA VAL A 430 -17.63 14.28 -35.63
C VAL A 430 -16.94 12.99 -35.12
N LEU A 431 -15.68 12.97 -34.66
CA LEU A 431 -15.10 11.74 -34.13
C LEU A 431 -15.07 11.76 -32.60
N ALA A 432 -16.19 11.33 -32.01
CA ALA A 432 -16.07 10.44 -30.87
C ALA A 432 -15.20 9.28 -31.37
N VAL A 433 -13.88 9.37 -31.17
CA VAL A 433 -13.07 8.17 -31.07
C VAL A 433 -13.79 7.42 -29.98
N VAL A 434 -14.55 6.40 -30.40
CA VAL A 434 -15.03 5.38 -29.48
C VAL A 434 -13.72 4.74 -29.05
N GLU A 435 -13.07 5.34 -28.06
CA GLU A 435 -12.05 4.68 -27.28
C GLU A 435 -12.74 3.40 -26.86
N SER A 436 -12.28 2.29 -27.44
CA SER A 436 -12.78 0.98 -27.09
C SER A 436 -12.28 0.73 -25.68
N ILE A 437 -13.01 1.25 -24.69
CA ILE A 437 -12.74 1.00 -23.29
C ILE A 437 -12.70 -0.52 -23.13
N PRO A 438 -11.57 -1.09 -22.66
CA PRO A 438 -11.37 -2.52 -22.53
C PRO A 438 -12.52 -3.21 -21.80
N GLU A 439 -12.76 -4.46 -22.15
CA GLU A 439 -13.76 -5.29 -21.48
C GLU A 439 -13.31 -5.64 -20.06
N LEU A 440 -14.21 -5.46 -19.09
CA LEU A 440 -14.00 -5.77 -17.68
C LEU A 440 -14.09 -7.27 -17.36
N GLU A 441 -14.70 -8.04 -18.26
CA GLU A 441 -15.01 -9.44 -18.02
C GLU A 441 -13.74 -10.29 -17.89
N ARG A 442 -13.81 -11.26 -16.98
CA ARG A 442 -12.79 -12.30 -16.85
C ARG A 442 -12.65 -13.03 -18.19
N ARG A 443 -11.42 -13.20 -18.66
CA ARG A 443 -11.14 -13.98 -19.87
C ARG A 443 -11.54 -15.44 -19.67
N GLU A 444 -11.93 -16.12 -20.74
CA GLU A 444 -12.27 -17.55 -20.70
C GLU A 444 -11.06 -18.43 -20.33
N GLU A 445 -9.85 -18.01 -20.75
CA GLU A 445 -8.60 -18.74 -20.52
C GLU A 445 -7.61 -17.84 -19.76
N CYS A 446 -7.02 -18.40 -18.70
CA CYS A 446 -5.88 -17.83 -17.98
C CYS A 446 -4.59 -18.13 -18.76
N SER A 447 -3.62 -17.21 -18.74
CA SER A 447 -2.30 -17.37 -19.37
C SER A 447 -1.23 -17.05 -18.34
N LEU A 448 -0.33 -17.98 -18.09
CA LEU A 448 0.73 -17.81 -17.10
C LEU A 448 1.59 -16.56 -17.37
N GLU A 449 1.97 -16.30 -18.62
CA GLU A 449 2.77 -15.13 -18.96
C GLU A 449 2.03 -13.81 -18.71
N ARG A 450 0.72 -13.74 -18.99
CA ARG A 450 -0.06 -12.50 -18.76
C ARG A 450 -0.24 -12.17 -17.29
N GLU A 451 -0.15 -13.18 -16.43
CA GLU A 451 -0.26 -13.06 -14.98
C GLU A 451 1.08 -12.64 -14.33
N GLY A 452 2.16 -12.61 -15.11
CA GLY A 452 3.52 -12.29 -14.65
C GLY A 452 4.36 -13.49 -14.23
N VAL A 453 4.04 -14.70 -14.73
CA VAL A 453 4.86 -15.89 -14.48
C VAL A 453 5.94 -16.03 -15.56
N ASP A 454 7.21 -16.14 -15.16
CA ASP A 454 8.28 -16.55 -16.08
C ASP A 454 8.17 -18.06 -16.34
N VAL A 455 7.39 -18.41 -17.37
CA VAL A 455 7.12 -19.80 -17.78
C VAL A 455 8.42 -20.53 -18.16
N ALA A 456 9.43 -19.84 -18.69
CA ALA A 456 10.69 -20.47 -19.06
C ALA A 456 11.50 -20.84 -17.82
N ALA A 457 11.60 -19.93 -16.85
CA ALA A 457 12.22 -20.21 -15.55
C ALA A 457 11.49 -21.32 -14.80
N LEU A 458 10.15 -21.28 -14.77
CA LEU A 458 9.32 -22.29 -14.13
C LEU A 458 9.52 -23.68 -14.75
N LYS A 459 9.49 -23.80 -16.09
CA LYS A 459 9.78 -25.06 -16.79
C LYS A 459 11.19 -25.58 -16.50
N GLY A 460 12.18 -24.69 -16.51
CA GLY A 460 13.57 -25.02 -16.19
C GLY A 460 13.72 -25.58 -14.77
N ARG A 461 13.05 -24.95 -13.81
CA ARG A 461 13.01 -25.36 -12.40
C ARG A 461 12.33 -26.71 -12.20
N LEU A 462 11.23 -26.96 -12.89
CA LEU A 462 10.47 -28.21 -12.83
C LEU A 462 11.07 -29.35 -13.68
N TYR A 463 12.22 -29.13 -14.33
CA TYR A 463 12.88 -30.08 -15.24
C TYR A 463 11.97 -30.57 -16.39
N ILE A 464 11.10 -29.70 -16.89
CA ILE A 464 10.23 -29.99 -18.03
C ILE A 464 11.00 -29.72 -19.32
N ASP A 465 11.18 -30.76 -20.13
CA ASP A 465 12.07 -30.75 -21.29
C ASP A 465 11.55 -29.78 -22.39
N VAL A 466 12.20 -28.62 -22.55
CA VAL A 466 11.87 -27.61 -23.58
C VAL A 466 12.24 -28.10 -24.99
N SER A 467 12.91 -29.25 -25.11
CA SER A 467 13.58 -29.69 -26.34
C SER A 467 12.71 -30.45 -27.35
N ALA A 468 11.44 -30.71 -27.08
CA ALA A 468 10.61 -31.53 -27.98
C ALA A 468 9.92 -30.77 -29.14
N ALA A 469 9.88 -29.43 -29.13
CA ALA A 469 9.12 -28.64 -30.12
C ALA A 469 9.97 -28.03 -31.26
N ALA A 470 11.30 -28.05 -31.17
CA ALA A 470 12.17 -27.59 -32.26
C ALA A 470 12.49 -28.76 -33.20
N GLY A 471 11.68 -28.89 -34.25
CA GLY A 471 11.73 -29.96 -35.23
C GLY A 471 13.13 -30.24 -35.79
N THR A 472 13.51 -31.51 -35.74
CA THR A 472 14.48 -32.04 -36.70
C THR A 472 13.67 -32.40 -37.95
N GLU A 473 13.83 -31.62 -39.02
CA GLU A 473 13.43 -32.04 -40.37
C GLU A 473 14.07 -33.39 -40.66
N GLU A 474 13.26 -34.45 -40.64
CA GLU A 474 13.61 -35.76 -41.15
C GLU A 474 13.94 -35.64 -42.64
N THR A 475 15.23 -35.76 -42.95
CA THR A 475 15.63 -36.25 -44.27
C THR A 475 15.22 -37.71 -44.35
N ALA A 476 14.22 -37.96 -45.20
CA ALA A 476 13.73 -39.28 -45.53
C ALA A 476 14.88 -40.22 -45.92
N ASP A 477 15.07 -41.29 -45.17
CA ASP A 477 15.64 -42.52 -45.71
C ASP A 477 14.81 -43.73 -45.32
N THR A 478 14.29 -44.36 -46.36
CA THR A 478 13.43 -45.53 -46.35
C THR A 478 14.17 -46.77 -45.91
N SER A 479 13.72 -47.45 -44.86
CA SER A 479 13.76 -48.92 -44.87
C SER A 479 12.68 -49.56 -44.01
N ASP A 480 11.89 -50.40 -44.67
CA ASP A 480 10.93 -51.35 -44.15
C ASP A 480 11.48 -52.21 -43.00
N ARG A 481 10.68 -52.36 -41.93
CA ARG A 481 10.41 -53.66 -41.29
C ARG A 481 9.21 -53.60 -40.33
N GLN A 482 8.22 -54.45 -40.63
CA GLN A 482 7.08 -54.83 -39.78
C GLN A 482 7.52 -55.37 -38.41
N SER A 483 6.80 -55.01 -37.34
CA SER A 483 6.10 -55.98 -36.49
C SER A 483 5.25 -55.34 -35.37
N VAL A 484 3.95 -55.67 -35.40
CA VAL A 484 3.06 -56.09 -34.29
C VAL A 484 2.74 -55.10 -33.16
N ALA A 485 1.45 -54.79 -33.09
CA ALA A 485 0.76 -54.13 -32.00
C ALA A 485 0.65 -55.01 -30.74
N GLU A 486 0.87 -54.41 -29.58
CA GLU A 486 0.30 -54.86 -28.30
C GLU A 486 0.08 -53.63 -27.39
N ALA A 487 -1.18 -53.47 -26.96
CA ALA A 487 -1.62 -52.46 -26.01
C ALA A 487 -1.39 -52.95 -24.57
N SER A 488 -0.81 -52.10 -23.71
CA SER A 488 -0.87 -52.27 -22.25
C SER A 488 -0.26 -51.06 -21.52
N ASN A 489 -1.10 -50.37 -20.75
CA ASN A 489 -0.87 -49.77 -19.43
C ASN A 489 0.26 -48.77 -19.18
N GLY A 490 -0.16 -47.57 -18.76
CA GLY A 490 0.29 -46.91 -17.52
C GLY A 490 1.78 -46.59 -17.44
N THR A 491 2.16 -45.44 -17.96
CA THR A 491 3.52 -44.92 -17.83
C THR A 491 3.57 -43.86 -16.75
N LEU A 492 3.91 -44.30 -15.53
CA LEU A 492 4.54 -43.45 -14.51
C LEU A 492 5.88 -42.99 -15.06
N TYR A 493 6.11 -41.67 -15.14
CA TYR A 493 7.42 -41.12 -15.44
C TYR A 493 8.37 -41.46 -14.28
N ARG A 494 9.33 -42.35 -14.56
CA ARG A 494 10.41 -42.72 -13.66
C ARG A 494 11.60 -41.83 -13.98
N THR A 495 11.82 -40.78 -13.20
CA THR A 495 13.05 -39.99 -13.23
C THR A 495 14.23 -40.92 -12.93
N SER A 496 15.16 -41.01 -13.89
CA SER A 496 16.40 -41.77 -13.73
C SER A 496 17.48 -40.83 -13.21
N GLY A 497 17.60 -40.72 -11.88
CA GLY A 497 18.71 -39.98 -11.26
C GLY A 497 20.05 -40.72 -11.42
N PRO A 498 21.16 -40.05 -11.77
CA PRO A 498 22.47 -40.65 -11.71
C PRO A 498 22.89 -40.89 -10.25
N THR A 499 23.52 -42.04 -10.00
CA THR A 499 24.07 -42.41 -8.69
C THR A 499 25.27 -41.51 -8.34
N LEU A 500 25.14 -40.69 -7.29
CA LEU A 500 26.25 -39.94 -6.70
C LEU A 500 26.98 -40.78 -5.63
N PRO A 501 28.32 -40.64 -5.49
CA PRO A 501 29.08 -41.27 -4.41
C PRO A 501 28.93 -40.50 -3.09
N ASP A 502 29.03 -41.24 -1.97
CA ASP A 502 28.89 -40.74 -0.59
C ASP A 502 29.77 -39.50 -0.28
N PRO A 503 29.26 -38.51 0.48
CA PRO A 503 30.02 -37.34 0.91
C PRO A 503 30.83 -37.60 2.20
N PRO A 504 31.98 -36.94 2.42
CA PRO A 504 32.55 -36.81 3.75
C PRO A 504 31.77 -35.76 4.55
N ALA A 505 31.51 -36.10 5.82
CA ALA A 505 30.89 -35.22 6.80
C ALA A 505 31.80 -34.04 7.18
N THR A 506 31.26 -32.83 7.13
CA THR A 506 31.41 -31.74 8.12
C THR A 506 30.49 -30.59 7.72
N ALA A 507 29.65 -30.18 8.67
CA ALA A 507 28.73 -29.05 8.59
C ALA A 507 29.44 -27.75 8.95
N GLU A 508 29.18 -26.67 8.21
CA GLU A 508 29.09 -25.30 8.73
C GLU A 508 28.03 -24.53 7.93
N LEU A 509 27.28 -23.71 8.66
CA LEU A 509 26.06 -22.98 8.27
C LEU A 509 26.41 -21.78 7.37
N TYR A 510 25.61 -21.54 6.34
CA TYR A 510 25.53 -20.26 5.65
C TYR A 510 24.17 -19.65 5.99
N GLU A 511 24.20 -18.52 6.69
CA GLU A 511 23.07 -17.60 6.84
C GLU A 511 23.14 -16.62 5.66
N ASP A 512 22.03 -16.51 4.93
CA ASP A 512 21.88 -15.67 3.75
C ASP A 512 21.40 -14.28 4.18
N ALA A 513 22.01 -13.24 3.62
CA ALA A 513 21.73 -11.84 3.91
C ALA A 513 21.10 -11.20 2.67
N SER A 514 19.83 -10.83 2.76
CA SER A 514 19.15 -9.99 1.77
C SER A 514 18.08 -9.14 2.47
N ASP A 515 18.47 -7.93 2.91
CA ASP A 515 17.56 -6.90 3.40
C ASP A 515 17.66 -5.67 2.49
N SER A 516 16.58 -5.38 1.78
CA SER A 516 16.21 -4.05 1.30
C SER A 516 14.76 -4.11 0.77
N ASN A 517 13.77 -3.78 1.61
CA ASN A 517 12.43 -3.41 1.18
C ASN A 517 11.84 -2.36 2.14
N SER A 518 11.16 -1.37 1.56
CA SER A 518 10.51 -0.26 2.28
C SER A 518 9.22 -0.72 2.98
N PRO A 519 8.82 -0.09 4.11
CA PRO A 519 7.71 -0.58 4.92
C PRO A 519 6.38 -0.36 4.19
N LEU A 520 5.68 -1.45 3.90
CA LEU A 520 4.31 -1.46 3.39
C LEU A 520 3.37 -1.73 4.56
N VAL A 521 2.32 -0.91 4.64
CA VAL A 521 1.37 -0.80 5.76
C VAL A 521 0.86 -2.17 6.22
N GLU A 522 0.93 -2.38 7.55
CA GLU A 522 0.55 -3.60 8.27
C GLU A 522 -0.89 -4.05 8.02
N THR A 523 -1.07 -5.29 7.57
CA THR A 523 -2.30 -6.06 7.86
C THR A 523 -2.25 -6.53 9.32
N VAL A 524 -2.88 -5.77 10.22
CA VAL A 524 -2.81 -5.97 11.68
C VAL A 524 -3.37 -7.34 12.11
N GLY A 525 -2.49 -8.23 12.56
CA GLY A 525 -2.82 -9.44 13.32
C GLY A 525 -2.87 -9.16 14.83
N VAL A 526 -4.04 -9.23 15.45
CA VAL A 526 -4.19 -8.92 16.89
C VAL A 526 -3.62 -10.02 17.80
N ARG A 527 -2.64 -9.65 18.64
CA ARG A 527 -2.24 -10.40 19.84
C ARG A 527 -3.25 -10.21 20.98
N SER A 528 -3.98 -11.27 21.33
CA SER A 528 -4.86 -11.29 22.52
C SER A 528 -4.05 -11.44 23.82
N GLY A 529 -3.80 -10.31 24.51
CA GLY A 529 -3.29 -10.28 25.88
C GLY A 529 -4.41 -10.30 26.91
N GLY A 530 -4.56 -11.43 27.62
CA GLY A 530 -5.58 -11.61 28.66
C GLY A 530 -5.41 -10.70 29.88
N SER A 531 -6.54 -10.28 30.46
CA SER A 531 -6.60 -9.72 31.81
C SER A 531 -7.76 -10.31 32.59
N GLY A 532 -7.43 -10.78 33.80
CA GLY A 532 -8.30 -11.49 34.73
C GLY A 532 -9.35 -10.61 35.46
N PRO A 533 -10.10 -11.22 36.39
CA PRO A 533 -11.49 -10.84 36.65
C PRO A 533 -11.63 -9.82 37.78
N SER A 534 -12.54 -8.86 37.60
CA SER A 534 -13.04 -8.03 38.69
C SER A 534 -14.33 -8.61 39.27
N ARG A 535 -14.31 -8.82 40.60
CA ARG A 535 -15.43 -9.24 41.45
C ARG A 535 -16.49 -8.14 41.50
N GLY A 536 -17.74 -8.49 41.20
CA GLY A 536 -18.91 -7.67 41.50
C GLY A 536 -20.15 -8.52 41.72
N THR A 537 -20.51 -8.72 42.98
CA THR A 537 -21.66 -9.48 43.48
C THR A 537 -23.01 -8.80 43.19
N THR A 538 -24.00 -9.55 42.69
CA THR A 538 -25.36 -9.62 43.28
C THR A 538 -26.16 -10.83 42.77
N ARG A 539 -26.78 -11.52 43.73
CA ARG A 539 -27.78 -12.59 43.59
C ARG A 539 -29.06 -12.06 42.93
N SER A 540 -29.76 -12.87 42.11
CA SER A 540 -30.93 -13.66 42.54
C SER A 540 -31.69 -14.30 41.36
N ASP A 541 -31.89 -15.61 41.50
CA ASP A 541 -33.08 -16.40 41.16
C ASP A 541 -33.72 -16.33 39.75
N ALA A 542 -33.49 -17.41 39.01
CA ALA A 542 -34.40 -18.03 38.04
C ALA A 542 -35.73 -18.48 38.74
N PRO A 543 -36.82 -18.93 38.06
CA PRO A 543 -36.81 -19.49 36.70
C PRO A 543 -38.06 -19.24 35.80
N ALA A 544 -37.83 -19.53 34.50
CA ALA A 544 -38.69 -20.21 33.52
C ALA A 544 -40.21 -19.91 33.45
N SER A 545 -40.68 -19.56 32.24
CA SER A 545 -41.60 -20.45 31.49
C SER A 545 -41.89 -19.96 30.07
N ASN A 546 -41.91 -20.94 29.16
CA ASN A 546 -42.43 -20.97 27.78
C ASN A 546 -43.78 -20.28 27.53
N GLY A 547 -43.98 -19.91 26.26
CA GLY A 547 -45.30 -19.74 25.59
C GLY A 547 -45.21 -18.72 24.45
N THR A 548 -44.76 -19.07 23.23
CA THR A 548 -45.52 -19.68 22.11
C THR A 548 -46.73 -18.85 21.62
N VAL A 549 -46.72 -18.59 20.30
CA VAL A 549 -47.81 -18.23 19.36
C VAL A 549 -48.10 -16.73 19.14
N ASP A 550 -47.47 -16.15 18.10
CA ASP A 550 -48.00 -15.87 16.73
C ASP A 550 -49.39 -15.17 16.57
N PRO A 551 -49.76 -14.67 15.37
CA PRO A 551 -49.73 -13.25 14.98
C PRO A 551 -51.15 -12.72 14.61
N GLU A 552 -51.22 -11.62 13.84
CA GLU A 552 -52.41 -10.89 13.32
C GLU A 552 -52.92 -9.75 14.21
N SER A 553 -53.38 -8.59 13.74
CA SER A 553 -53.38 -7.82 12.48
C SER A 553 -54.20 -6.52 12.78
N VAL A 554 -54.34 -5.60 11.81
CA VAL A 554 -55.34 -4.49 11.74
C VAL A 554 -54.88 -3.16 12.41
N VAL A 555 -54.35 -2.15 11.68
CA VAL A 555 -54.93 -1.18 10.70
C VAL A 555 -55.47 0.12 11.35
N SER A 556 -54.95 1.26 10.85
CA SER A 556 -55.47 2.66 10.82
C SER A 556 -55.60 3.43 12.16
N ASP A 557 -55.36 4.73 12.32
CA ASP A 557 -55.32 5.93 11.45
C ASP A 557 -54.70 7.11 12.26
N PRO A 558 -54.43 8.31 11.67
CA PRO A 558 -53.55 9.36 12.20
C PRO A 558 -54.27 10.41 13.07
N GLY A 559 -53.49 11.24 13.75
CA GLY A 559 -54.01 12.39 14.50
C GLY A 559 -52.98 13.49 14.68
N ASP A 560 -53.13 14.54 13.88
CA ASP A 560 -52.67 15.92 14.12
C ASP A 560 -52.91 16.36 15.58
N VAL A 561 -51.91 16.97 16.22
CA VAL A 561 -52.11 18.14 17.10
C VAL A 561 -50.88 19.05 17.05
N ALA A 562 -51.11 20.29 16.63
CA ALA A 562 -50.16 21.39 16.63
C ALA A 562 -50.11 22.14 17.99
N THR A 563 -49.10 23.01 18.09
CA THR A 563 -48.94 24.19 18.97
C THR A 563 -48.54 23.97 20.43
N GLU A 564 -47.33 24.45 20.79
CA GLU A 564 -47.21 25.57 21.74
C GLU A 564 -45.86 26.30 21.60
N THR A 565 -45.98 27.60 21.34
CA THR A 565 -44.98 28.67 21.36
C THR A 565 -44.56 29.04 22.77
N THR A 566 -43.28 29.38 22.99
CA THR A 566 -42.86 30.26 24.08
C THR A 566 -41.82 31.28 23.62
N GLU A 567 -42.27 32.53 23.61
CA GLU A 567 -41.47 33.75 23.54
C GLU A 567 -40.61 33.93 24.80
N TYR A 568 -39.40 34.48 24.65
CA TYR A 568 -38.78 35.28 25.70
C TYR A 568 -38.17 36.54 25.11
N SER A 569 -38.60 37.67 25.66
CA SER A 569 -38.33 39.04 25.22
C SER A 569 -37.22 39.72 26.04
N ARG A 570 -36.37 40.47 25.33
CA ARG A 570 -35.82 41.84 25.58
C ARG A 570 -35.33 42.28 26.98
N ALA A 571 -34.12 42.86 26.97
CA ALA A 571 -33.77 44.19 27.50
C ALA A 571 -32.48 44.67 26.76
N ASP A 572 -32.54 45.65 25.86
CA ASP A 572 -32.36 47.11 26.06
C ASP A 572 -31.01 47.55 26.65
N SER A 573 -30.16 48.16 25.82
CA SER A 573 -29.51 49.45 26.13
C SER A 573 -28.94 50.12 24.88
N ASP A 574 -29.60 51.20 24.44
CA ASP A 574 -29.09 52.26 23.57
C ASP A 574 -27.93 53.04 24.23
N THR A 575 -26.92 53.43 23.44
CA THR A 575 -26.46 54.84 23.33
C THR A 575 -25.46 55.02 22.19
N ASP A 576 -26.02 55.23 21.00
CA ASP A 576 -25.88 56.38 20.10
C ASP A 576 -24.72 57.42 20.27
N VAL A 577 -24.29 57.93 19.10
CA VAL A 577 -23.79 59.30 18.79
C VAL A 577 -22.30 59.52 18.38
N ARG A 578 -22.13 59.78 17.05
CA ARG A 578 -21.26 60.78 16.35
C ARG A 578 -19.72 60.60 16.32
N LYS A 579 -18.95 61.06 15.31
CA LYS A 579 -19.11 61.62 13.96
C LYS A 579 -17.67 61.88 13.41
N GLU A 580 -17.55 61.99 12.09
CA GLU A 580 -16.58 62.82 11.34
C GLU A 580 -15.13 62.29 11.12
N THR A 581 -14.92 61.75 9.91
CA THR A 581 -13.83 62.09 8.96
C THR A 581 -13.88 63.60 8.60
N PRO A 582 -12.83 64.27 8.01
CA PRO A 582 -11.96 63.74 6.94
C PRO A 582 -10.51 64.33 6.82
N GLU A 583 -9.82 63.84 5.77
CA GLU A 583 -8.91 64.55 4.83
C GLU A 583 -7.41 64.80 5.13
N GLU A 584 -6.61 64.40 4.11
CA GLU A 584 -5.43 65.05 3.50
C GLU A 584 -4.14 65.20 4.36
N ASP A 585 -2.91 65.11 3.84
CA ASP A 585 -2.42 65.34 2.49
C ASP A 585 -1.03 64.69 2.31
N ALA A 586 -0.56 64.72 1.07
CA ALA A 586 0.55 64.01 0.49
C ALA A 586 1.96 64.62 0.73
N THR A 587 2.95 63.93 0.14
CA THR A 587 4.25 64.42 -0.38
C THR A 587 5.44 64.54 0.58
N VAL A 588 6.73 64.39 0.22
CA VAL A 588 7.54 63.89 -0.92
C VAL A 588 9.00 64.05 -0.42
N SER A 589 9.91 63.14 -0.80
CA SER A 589 11.26 63.43 -1.37
C SER A 589 12.42 62.59 -0.82
N ASP A 590 13.06 61.90 -1.78
CA ASP A 590 14.43 61.39 -1.82
C ASP A 590 15.51 62.39 -1.38
N THR A 591 16.65 61.92 -0.84
CA THR A 591 17.96 61.87 -1.55
C THR A 591 19.10 61.30 -0.68
N ASP A 592 19.68 60.19 -1.16
CA ASP A 592 21.10 59.86 -1.40
C ASP A 592 22.30 60.52 -0.67
N VAL A 593 23.24 59.64 -0.24
CA VAL A 593 24.74 59.66 -0.43
C VAL A 593 25.53 60.70 0.43
N THR A 594 26.58 60.42 1.23
CA THR A 594 27.77 59.54 1.14
C THR A 594 28.53 59.50 2.50
N GLN A 595 29.16 58.36 2.80
CA GLN A 595 30.51 58.07 3.35
C GLN A 595 31.20 58.86 4.50
N GLU A 596 31.86 58.04 5.35
CA GLU A 596 33.13 58.23 6.11
C GLU A 596 33.08 59.21 7.32
N THR A 597 33.59 58.94 8.53
CA THR A 597 34.58 57.99 9.07
C THR A 597 34.42 57.88 10.61
N THR A 598 35.12 56.89 11.18
CA THR A 598 35.78 56.84 12.52
C THR A 598 34.94 56.57 13.77
N ASP A 599 35.08 55.32 14.24
CA ASP A 599 35.55 54.90 15.57
C ASP A 599 35.22 55.81 16.75
N GLU A 600 34.37 55.29 17.66
CA GLU A 600 34.63 55.34 19.10
C GLU A 600 33.70 54.34 19.84
N ASP A 601 34.35 53.33 20.42
CA ASP A 601 33.97 52.52 21.58
C ASP A 601 32.54 52.62 22.12
N ALA A 602 31.76 51.55 21.89
CA ALA A 602 30.68 51.15 22.79
C ALA A 602 30.78 49.65 23.04
N THR A 603 31.40 49.33 24.16
CA THR A 603 31.46 48.04 24.85
C THR A 603 30.20 47.19 24.64
N GLU A 604 30.37 46.06 23.92
CA GLU A 604 29.48 44.92 24.01
C GLU A 604 29.32 44.56 25.49
N SER A 605 28.06 44.48 25.91
CA SER A 605 27.71 43.94 27.21
C SER A 605 27.75 42.43 27.05
N ASP A 606 28.73 41.80 27.69
CA ASP A 606 28.78 40.37 27.96
C ASP A 606 27.46 39.94 28.61
N ILE A 607 26.52 39.45 27.80
CA ILE A 607 25.53 38.48 28.27
C ILE A 607 26.27 37.15 28.24
N ASP A 608 27.00 36.89 29.33
CA ASP A 608 27.49 35.57 29.72
C ASP A 608 26.28 34.69 30.06
N ALA A 609 25.47 34.39 29.05
CA ALA A 609 24.58 33.26 29.07
C ALA A 609 25.50 32.06 28.88
N THR A 610 25.88 31.43 29.99
CA THR A 610 26.49 30.10 30.01
C THR A 610 25.53 29.15 29.30
N ALA A 611 25.63 29.07 27.98
CA ALA A 611 24.87 28.14 27.17
C ALA A 611 25.25 26.74 27.64
N VAL A 612 24.30 26.03 28.23
CA VAL A 612 24.50 24.67 28.70
C VAL A 612 24.68 23.80 27.45
N ALA A 613 25.91 23.38 27.20
CA ALA A 613 26.23 22.47 26.11
C ALA A 613 26.08 21.02 26.60
N LEU A 614 25.15 20.28 26.01
CA LEU A 614 25.04 18.85 26.20
C LEU A 614 26.15 18.18 25.39
N THR A 615 27.13 17.56 26.05
CA THR A 615 28.18 16.78 25.36
C THR A 615 27.90 15.30 25.55
N VAL A 616 27.73 14.59 24.44
CA VAL A 616 27.44 13.15 24.42
C VAL A 616 28.47 12.41 23.58
N GLU A 617 28.66 11.12 23.86
CA GLU A 617 29.46 10.24 23.01
C GLU A 617 28.56 9.56 22.00
N VAL A 618 28.88 9.68 20.72
CA VAL A 618 28.21 8.96 19.63
C VAL A 618 29.21 8.07 18.90
N ASP A 619 28.71 7.18 18.07
CA ASP A 619 29.54 6.32 17.24
C ASP A 619 30.53 7.13 16.37
N PRO A 620 31.83 6.75 16.31
CA PRO A 620 32.83 7.47 15.52
C PRO A 620 32.48 7.64 14.04
N ALA A 621 31.80 6.66 13.42
CA ALA A 621 31.43 6.75 12.01
C ALA A 621 30.32 7.80 11.80
N VAL A 622 29.28 7.76 12.63
CA VAL A 622 28.20 8.76 12.64
C VAL A 622 28.77 10.16 12.88
N ARG A 623 29.70 10.30 13.85
CA ARG A 623 30.36 11.58 14.10
C ARG A 623 31.16 12.06 12.89
N GLN A 624 31.96 11.20 12.27
CA GLN A 624 32.79 11.60 11.13
C GLN A 624 31.93 12.04 9.93
N LEU A 625 30.84 11.34 9.65
CA LEU A 625 29.88 11.73 8.63
C LEU A 625 29.20 13.05 8.98
N ALA A 626 28.82 13.25 10.24
CA ALA A 626 28.29 14.53 10.72
C ALA A 626 29.31 15.68 10.58
N VAL A 627 30.60 15.44 10.80
CA VAL A 627 31.66 16.44 10.53
C VAL A 627 31.71 16.79 9.05
N GLN A 628 31.71 15.79 8.17
CA GLN A 628 31.74 16.02 6.71
C GLN A 628 30.49 16.80 6.22
N HIS A 629 29.31 16.46 6.74
CA HIS A 629 28.08 17.18 6.43
C HIS A 629 28.11 18.61 6.96
N ALA A 630 28.53 18.83 8.21
CA ALA A 630 28.67 20.15 8.79
C ALA A 630 29.65 21.03 7.99
N GLU A 631 30.80 20.48 7.55
CA GLU A 631 31.76 21.17 6.68
C GLU A 631 31.15 21.52 5.32
N ARG A 632 30.41 20.60 4.71
CA ARG A 632 29.71 20.81 3.42
C ARG A 632 28.69 21.94 3.51
N GLU A 633 27.96 21.99 4.62
CA GLU A 633 26.95 23.02 4.91
C GLU A 633 27.55 24.32 5.48
N LYS A 634 28.86 24.34 5.73
CA LYS A 634 29.61 25.47 6.30
C LYS A 634 29.08 25.90 7.67
N VAL A 635 28.68 24.93 8.49
CA VAL A 635 28.27 25.12 9.88
C VAL A 635 29.20 24.37 10.83
N SER A 636 29.18 24.72 12.12
CA SER A 636 29.95 23.95 13.12
C SER A 636 29.27 22.60 13.39
N LEU A 637 30.04 21.57 13.77
CA LEU A 637 29.48 20.26 14.17
C LEU A 637 28.41 20.41 15.27
N ALA A 638 28.61 21.33 16.21
CA ALA A 638 27.65 21.56 17.29
C ALA A 638 26.34 22.19 16.79
N THR A 639 26.42 23.10 15.81
CA THR A 639 25.25 23.67 15.15
C THR A 639 24.51 22.62 14.34
N PHE A 640 25.23 21.80 13.59
CA PHE A 640 24.66 20.71 12.80
C PHE A 640 23.97 19.67 13.68
N ALA A 641 24.63 19.21 14.74
CA ALA A 641 24.05 18.26 15.69
C ALA A 641 22.79 18.82 16.36
N ARG A 642 22.78 20.10 16.72
CA ARG A 642 21.59 20.78 17.23
C ARG A 642 20.46 20.79 16.20
N GLN A 643 20.73 21.15 14.94
CA GLN A 643 19.71 21.15 13.89
C GLN A 643 19.12 19.75 13.66
N ALA A 644 19.96 18.72 13.69
CA ALA A 644 19.51 17.33 13.59
C ALA A 644 18.60 16.94 14.77
N VAL A 645 18.98 17.28 16.01
CA VAL A 645 18.17 17.01 17.21
C VAL A 645 16.86 17.83 17.19
N ASP A 646 16.90 19.10 16.79
CA ASP A 646 15.71 19.95 16.67
C ASP A 646 14.71 19.34 15.65
N ALA A 647 15.19 18.91 14.48
CA ALA A 647 14.36 18.25 13.48
C ALA A 647 13.76 16.93 14.01
N TYR A 648 14.60 16.11 14.65
CA TYR A 648 14.18 14.85 15.24
C TYR A 648 13.09 15.06 16.31
N LEU A 649 13.26 16.03 17.21
CA LEU A 649 12.25 16.35 18.23
C LEU A 649 10.95 16.90 17.63
N ILE A 650 11.01 17.64 16.51
CA ILE A 650 9.81 18.11 15.80
C ILE A 650 8.98 16.93 15.27
N GLU A 651 9.64 15.90 14.70
CA GLU A 651 8.98 14.67 14.24
C GLU A 651 8.28 13.98 15.43
N VAL A 652 9.01 13.78 16.55
CA VAL A 652 8.42 13.24 17.79
C VAL A 652 7.19 14.02 18.26
N LEU A 653 7.26 15.36 18.24
CA LEU A 653 6.16 16.21 18.69
C LEU A 653 4.94 16.17 17.76
N ARG A 654 5.11 15.75 16.50
CA ARG A 654 4.00 15.48 15.57
C ARG A 654 3.35 14.11 15.80
N GLY A 655 3.89 13.31 16.73
CA GLY A 655 3.47 11.94 16.94
C GLY A 655 4.09 10.95 15.95
N GLU A 656 5.03 11.42 15.12
CA GLU A 656 5.86 10.55 14.29
C GLU A 656 6.84 9.84 15.25
N ALA A 657 7.11 8.56 15.01
CA ALA A 657 8.04 7.77 15.82
C ALA A 657 9.37 7.64 15.06
N PRO A 658 10.21 8.70 14.98
CA PRO A 658 11.36 8.76 14.06
C PRO A 658 12.47 7.74 14.37
N TRP A 659 12.32 6.97 15.44
CA TRP A 659 13.16 5.84 15.80
C TRP A 659 12.73 4.52 15.19
N GLU A 660 11.53 4.42 14.60
CA GLU A 660 11.05 3.21 13.92
C GLU A 660 11.74 3.01 12.55
N ASP A 661 12.17 4.12 11.91
CA ASP A 661 12.88 4.09 10.63
C ASP A 661 14.38 3.76 10.74
N VAL A 662 14.95 3.82 11.94
CA VAL A 662 16.38 3.56 12.14
C VAL A 662 16.49 2.11 12.59
N GLU A 663 16.58 1.20 11.62
CA GLU A 663 16.96 -0.18 11.92
C GLU A 663 18.18 -0.15 12.84
N SER A 664 18.07 -0.77 14.01
CA SER A 664 19.24 -1.01 14.84
C SER A 664 20.10 -1.95 14.03
N VAL A 665 21.04 -1.41 13.25
CA VAL A 665 21.99 -2.21 12.48
C VAL A 665 22.73 -3.05 13.51
N GLU A 666 22.33 -4.31 13.69
CA GLU A 666 23.10 -5.27 14.44
C GLU A 666 24.41 -5.39 13.67
N ARG A 667 25.46 -4.79 14.22
CA ARG A 667 26.77 -4.71 13.57
C ARG A 667 27.43 -6.07 13.67
N SER A 668 26.98 -7.00 12.83
CA SER A 668 27.72 -8.22 12.54
C SER A 668 28.73 -7.90 11.42
N PHE A 669 29.99 -8.27 11.64
CA PHE A 669 31.05 -8.14 10.65
C PHE A 669 31.60 -9.54 10.39
N THR A 670 31.31 -10.06 9.20
CA THR A 670 31.85 -11.33 8.73
C THR A 670 32.87 -11.07 7.62
N TYR A 671 33.97 -11.82 7.64
CA TYR A 671 34.94 -11.81 6.54
C TYR A 671 35.37 -13.25 6.25
N GLU A 672 35.40 -13.59 4.96
CA GLU A 672 35.96 -14.86 4.52
C GLU A 672 37.47 -14.72 4.29
N ALA A 673 38.25 -15.51 5.02
CA ALA A 673 39.70 -15.57 4.90
C ALA A 673 40.14 -17.01 4.70
N ASP A 674 41.08 -17.25 3.78
CA ASP A 674 41.71 -18.55 3.69
C ASP A 674 42.47 -18.90 4.99
N SER A 675 42.71 -20.19 5.22
CA SER A 675 43.33 -20.68 6.46
C SER A 675 44.71 -20.08 6.78
N ALA A 676 45.48 -19.64 5.77
CA ALA A 676 46.77 -18.99 5.99
C ALA A 676 46.58 -17.53 6.38
N PHE A 677 45.66 -16.82 5.74
CA PHE A 677 45.33 -15.43 6.07
C PHE A 677 44.64 -15.30 7.44
N ALA A 678 43.69 -16.17 7.77
CA ALA A 678 43.05 -16.22 9.08
C ALA A 678 44.07 -16.40 10.22
N LYS A 679 45.11 -17.23 9.99
CA LYS A 679 46.19 -17.44 10.95
C LYS A 679 47.09 -16.21 11.11
N LEU A 680 47.33 -15.47 10.04
CA LEU A 680 48.06 -14.20 10.10
C LEU A 680 47.28 -13.14 10.88
N LEU A 681 45.98 -13.00 10.62
CA LEU A 681 45.12 -12.06 11.32
C LEU A 681 45.04 -12.38 12.83
N SER A 682 44.85 -13.65 13.18
CA SER A 682 44.85 -14.08 14.59
C SER A 682 46.18 -13.81 15.30
N THR A 683 47.32 -14.00 14.61
CA THR A 683 48.64 -13.68 15.16
C THR A 683 48.81 -12.18 15.37
N ALA A 684 48.42 -11.37 14.38
CA ALA A 684 48.51 -9.91 14.43
C ALA A 684 47.59 -9.31 15.52
N ALA A 685 46.39 -9.87 15.70
CA ALA A 685 45.47 -9.51 16.77
C ALA A 685 46.07 -9.76 18.16
N ALA A 686 46.68 -10.94 18.36
CA ALA A 686 47.34 -11.30 19.62
C ALA A 686 48.58 -10.42 19.91
N GLU A 687 49.40 -10.13 18.90
CA GLU A 687 50.57 -9.25 19.04
C GLU A 687 50.18 -7.79 19.35
N SER A 688 49.03 -7.36 18.84
CA SER A 688 48.47 -6.02 19.07
C SER A 688 47.57 -5.94 20.32
N GLY A 689 47.42 -7.04 21.07
CA GLY A 689 46.67 -7.09 22.33
C GLY A 689 45.15 -7.01 22.19
N HIS A 690 44.57 -7.33 21.03
CA HIS A 690 43.12 -7.33 20.83
C HIS A 690 42.50 -8.65 21.33
N GLU A 691 41.26 -8.59 21.80
CA GLU A 691 40.55 -9.74 22.40
C GLU A 691 40.08 -10.76 21.35
N SER A 692 39.88 -10.31 20.11
CA SER A 692 39.49 -11.15 18.98
C SER A 692 40.13 -10.66 17.68
N THR A 693 40.19 -11.54 16.69
CA THR A 693 40.60 -11.19 15.34
C THR A 693 39.67 -10.13 14.73
N ASP A 694 38.38 -10.20 15.04
CA ASP A 694 37.36 -9.31 14.49
C ASP A 694 37.53 -7.89 15.03
N SER A 695 37.78 -7.74 16.34
CA SER A 695 38.12 -6.45 16.95
C SER A 695 39.37 -5.85 16.31
N TYR A 696 40.40 -6.66 16.06
CA TYR A 696 41.61 -6.21 15.38
C TYR A 696 41.33 -5.75 13.94
N VAL A 697 40.62 -6.54 13.14
CA VAL A 697 40.28 -6.18 11.75
C VAL A 697 39.45 -4.91 11.71
N PHE A 698 38.48 -4.79 12.61
CA PHE A 698 37.60 -3.63 12.69
C PHE A 698 38.37 -2.35 13.07
N ASP A 699 39.28 -2.43 14.04
CA ASP A 699 40.11 -1.29 14.44
C ASP A 699 41.12 -0.89 13.36
N GLN A 700 41.69 -1.86 12.63
CA GLN A 700 42.54 -1.57 11.47
C GLN A 700 41.74 -0.92 10.33
N LEU A 701 40.52 -1.39 10.06
CA LEU A 701 39.64 -0.79 9.06
C LEU A 701 39.30 0.65 9.45
N ARG A 702 38.86 0.89 10.69
CA ARG A 702 38.60 2.23 11.24
C ARG A 702 39.79 3.18 11.07
N ALA A 703 40.99 2.72 11.47
CA ALA A 703 42.21 3.50 11.30
C ALA A 703 42.52 3.79 9.83
N SER A 704 42.26 2.82 8.92
CA SER A 704 42.54 2.96 7.49
C SER A 704 41.62 3.97 6.79
N ILE A 705 40.37 4.11 7.24
CA ILE A 705 39.42 5.11 6.74
C ILE A 705 39.46 6.44 7.51
N GLY A 706 40.41 6.57 8.45
CA GLY A 706 40.61 7.81 9.22
C GLY A 706 39.55 8.08 10.26
N LEU A 707 38.81 7.06 10.73
CA LEU A 707 37.92 7.20 11.88
C LEU A 707 38.77 7.29 13.15
N GLY A 708 38.93 8.51 13.67
CA GLY A 708 39.63 8.75 14.94
C GLY A 708 38.83 8.28 16.16
N ASP A 709 39.48 8.25 17.32
CA ASP A 709 38.86 7.87 18.60
C ASP A 709 37.91 8.94 19.18
N GLU A 710 37.77 10.08 18.50
CA GLU A 710 36.89 11.16 18.94
C GLU A 710 35.43 10.72 18.82
N ARG A 711 34.72 10.64 19.96
CA ARG A 711 33.29 10.30 20.04
C ARG A 711 32.42 11.44 20.51
N ALA A 712 33.03 12.46 21.13
CA ALA A 712 32.30 13.57 21.72
C ALA A 712 31.67 14.47 20.64
N VAL A 713 30.37 14.69 20.76
CA VAL A 713 29.61 15.70 20.04
C VAL A 713 28.95 16.62 21.05
N ALA A 714 29.20 17.92 20.90
CA ALA A 714 28.53 18.94 21.70
C ALA A 714 27.28 19.41 20.97
N VAL A 715 26.14 19.39 21.63
CA VAL A 715 24.88 19.96 21.15
C VAL A 715 24.67 21.27 21.90
N THR A 716 24.73 22.39 21.18
CA THR A 716 24.60 23.73 21.78
C THR A 716 23.17 24.23 21.67
N GLY A 717 22.47 24.29 22.81
CA GLY A 717 21.06 24.68 22.90
C GLY A 717 20.78 25.66 24.02
N ALA A 718 19.57 26.23 23.99
CA ALA A 718 18.97 26.80 25.21
C ALA A 718 18.61 25.65 26.16
N ASP A 719 18.48 25.93 27.45
CA ASP A 719 18.14 24.92 28.49
C ASP A 719 16.93 24.05 28.10
N ALA A 720 15.98 24.62 27.34
CA ALA A 720 14.81 23.92 26.81
C ALA A 720 15.14 22.69 25.93
N LEU A 721 16.24 22.69 25.18
CA LEU A 721 16.61 21.55 24.32
C LEU A 721 17.04 20.34 25.18
N VAL A 722 17.81 20.59 26.23
CA VAL A 722 18.25 19.55 27.17
C VAL A 722 17.03 18.95 27.87
N GLU A 723 16.11 19.79 28.34
CA GLU A 723 14.85 19.34 28.96
C GLU A 723 14.00 18.51 28.00
N GLN A 724 13.94 18.85 26.70
CA GLN A 724 13.20 18.08 25.70
C GLN A 724 13.83 16.72 25.42
N VAL A 725 15.16 16.65 25.31
CA VAL A 725 15.87 15.38 25.15
C VAL A 725 15.69 14.49 26.39
N GLU A 726 15.77 15.05 27.60
CA GLU A 726 15.49 14.31 28.84
C GLU A 726 14.02 13.85 28.94
N ALA A 727 13.08 14.69 28.51
CA ALA A 727 11.66 14.31 28.43
C ALA A 727 11.44 13.14 27.46
N LEU A 728 12.19 13.11 26.36
CA LEU A 728 12.11 12.01 25.40
C LEU A 728 12.66 10.70 26.00
N VAL A 729 13.82 10.75 26.65
CA VAL A 729 14.43 9.58 27.32
C VAL A 729 13.53 9.02 28.44
N THR A 730 12.81 9.89 29.14
CA THR A 730 11.90 9.48 30.22
C THR A 730 10.52 9.03 29.73
N ASN A 731 10.21 9.22 28.45
CA ASN A 731 8.95 8.79 27.85
C ASN A 731 8.97 7.26 27.64
N SER A 732 8.03 6.54 28.25
CA SER A 732 7.96 5.07 28.15
C SER A 732 7.66 4.53 26.75
N ARG A 733 7.29 5.41 25.79
CA ARG A 733 7.11 5.06 24.39
C ARG A 733 8.36 5.28 23.53
N SER A 734 9.36 5.98 24.06
CA SER A 734 10.65 6.18 23.40
C SER A 734 11.55 4.97 23.65
N PRO A 735 12.24 4.44 22.64
CA PRO A 735 13.22 3.36 22.82
C PRO A 735 14.57 3.89 23.36
N HIS A 736 14.76 5.20 23.44
CA HIS A 736 16.03 5.81 23.84
C HIS A 736 16.24 5.76 25.35
N GLU A 737 17.32 5.11 25.78
CA GLU A 737 17.66 4.99 27.20
C GLU A 737 18.52 6.16 27.71
N SER A 738 19.12 6.93 26.80
CA SER A 738 20.01 8.04 27.13
C SER A 738 19.94 9.19 26.13
N ALA A 739 20.43 10.37 26.55
CA ALA A 739 20.57 11.52 25.66
C ALA A 739 21.56 11.25 24.50
N ALA A 740 22.54 10.36 24.71
CA ALA A 740 23.45 9.93 23.67
C ALA A 740 22.73 9.16 22.57
N ASP A 741 21.76 8.30 22.93
CA ASP A 741 20.96 7.53 21.97
C ASP A 741 20.11 8.45 21.11
N VAL A 742 19.46 9.46 21.71
CA VAL A 742 18.67 10.46 20.99
C VAL A 742 19.54 11.24 19.99
N VAL A 743 20.70 11.73 20.42
CA VAL A 743 21.60 12.49 19.54
C VAL A 743 22.19 11.60 18.46
N GLN A 744 22.52 10.34 18.78
CA GLN A 744 23.02 9.38 17.79
C GLN A 744 21.96 9.04 16.75
N ALA A 745 20.72 8.80 17.15
CA ALA A 745 19.60 8.54 16.24
C ALA A 745 19.32 9.76 15.35
N ALA A 746 19.26 10.96 15.94
CA ALA A 746 19.05 12.20 15.21
C ALA A 746 20.16 12.46 14.17
N LEU A 747 21.43 12.26 14.54
CA LEU A 747 22.55 12.39 13.60
C LEU A 747 22.52 11.29 12.54
N GLY A 748 22.31 10.03 12.95
CA GLY A 748 22.24 8.86 12.08
C GLY A 748 21.24 9.08 10.95
N ARG A 749 20.03 9.54 11.27
CA ARG A 749 18.96 9.83 10.31
C ARG A 749 19.31 10.89 9.26
N VAL A 750 20.23 11.80 9.56
CA VAL A 750 20.66 12.86 8.63
C VAL A 750 21.86 12.44 7.80
N VAL A 751 22.73 11.57 8.32
CA VAL A 751 24.05 11.28 7.74
C VAL A 751 24.19 9.86 7.18
N LEU A 752 23.32 8.94 7.59
CA LEU A 752 23.21 7.59 7.07
C LEU A 752 21.96 7.58 6.16
N PRO A 753 22.11 7.63 4.83
CA PRO A 753 20.99 7.56 3.90
C PRO A 753 20.31 6.19 3.94
#